data_AF-A0A651HMN3-F1
#
_entry.id   AF-A0A651HMN3-F1
#
_cell.length_a   1.000
_cell.length_b   1.000
_cell.length_c   1.000
_cell.angle_alpha   90.00
_cell.angle_beta   90.00
_cell.angle_gamma   90.00
#
_symmetry.space_group_name_H-M   'P 1'
#
loop_
_entity.id
_entity.type
_entity.pdbx_description
1 polymer ?
#
loop_
_entity_poly.entity_id
_entity_poly.type
_entity_poly.pdbx_seq_one_letter_code
_entity_poly.pdbx_strand_id
1 'polypeptide(L)'
;MRTPVDPGTFRSFAAARIGTLFPHPSTLSAALALILSLTVIPAHGLEAASPVETSVPSGHPAVESVRWDAAAPADTVLATPAEAREYRTIATPDEVADFYRTLAALSDEVRVREFGRSAEGRTLQEVVMARPAISDPWEAHASGRPIVLLNAMVHGDEPAGRDALMAFARDVALGELSELLDDMVFVLSPELNPDGTVRGEWGARNNTFQRNVNRDYLRLVNPETRAFVPDVLAAWRPHVIVDLHELIGPPRVYDFYTSFPFDVAGPHHNWRMTRDELVPAIVAALEADGHTHFPYHRVPAGLVDDPSQGVSAGSYGARALSSYGGAAAALTVLYETRRPRDARLELDDRVRRQEVALHGMARWVAENRERVLETVARERAELASRGARWDEADSVAVRVEQVPSRTLPYQLLVDGDTVRLEVPVLDSTRITLGRIRPVAYLIEPHRREVAEHLALHGLQVDRLLAPAAVAGESYRIESVSRGDRPYEGYIERTVTTSIEAGTVEAPAGSYLVRLDQPLARIALHLLEPEDENSLLSMGWFTTEERRGVRHSVHRLRALPTVATERVTATDSRGAPRWADAGTVDRVTPVEVDRDRARPWVDVARDVPADYEEVVHFFREMASRIPEVSVREIGRSRAGRAIHLVTLAEPGAATPTDAHGSGRPILFVGAQVHGDEPASQAGVLRFARDLAEGPLRPLLDDLVVLLVPLMNPDGAETGEWGIRNNLAGYNLNRDYLVLDNPESRAIIHEVLVPWRPHVVVDAHELVGPPRVYDFYTWHPTNPHGPRAPMELAGDRLIPALVEALEADGHSHIIYHTPGGLAQILDDPEIGISVPVFGRTLNDYAASQGLATILLESLRERDARVDLDARANRQHISLNAIARSMAEDRAGTLAALRDGRSEMKTRGAHMEPSDSIGILREPVASRRVDYEVAVPTMVETDDGPRLTFTGETARVEVPVFDSSRVVIGRERPVGYLIEPHRGDLVEALLEHGVVVERLLASAEWSVEHFRIREMEVSGSAYEGYIPQRFRTDLETATVEFPAGGWFVPASQPGAALVFHLMEPEDENSFAITGAFMSEARVGGILPVHRVVERSPVARERVNPVVGR
;
A
#
# COMPACT_ATOMS: atom_id res chain seq x y z
N MET A 1 47.30 27.44 -42.32
CA MET A 1 47.08 26.34 -43.29
C MET A 1 46.16 25.32 -42.64
N ARG A 2 45.17 24.83 -43.40
CA ARG A 2 44.23 23.72 -43.13
C ARG A 2 44.97 22.51 -42.51
N THR A 3 44.49 21.67 -41.57
CA THR A 3 43.23 20.89 -41.35
C THR A 3 43.51 19.93 -40.14
N PRO A 4 42.59 19.06 -39.64
CA PRO A 4 41.27 19.23 -39.04
C PRO A 4 41.18 18.70 -37.57
N VAL A 5 39.99 18.86 -36.98
CA VAL A 5 39.56 18.55 -35.60
C VAL A 5 39.35 17.04 -35.36
N ASP A 6 39.69 16.56 -34.16
CA ASP A 6 39.37 15.23 -33.61
C ASP A 6 38.54 15.39 -32.30
N PRO A 7 37.30 14.87 -32.19
CA PRO A 7 36.46 15.01 -31.02
C PRO A 7 36.69 13.85 -30.04
N GLY A 8 37.67 13.98 -29.16
CA GLY A 8 38.06 12.90 -28.27
C GLY A 8 38.72 13.35 -26.98
N THR A 9 38.14 14.31 -26.23
CA THR A 9 38.50 14.56 -24.82
C THR A 9 37.53 15.55 -24.17
N PHE A 10 36.46 15.04 -23.54
CA PHE A 10 35.77 15.72 -22.43
C PHE A 10 34.93 14.67 -21.69
N ARG A 11 35.60 13.92 -20.80
CA ARG A 11 34.96 13.14 -19.74
C ARG A 11 35.75 13.34 -18.45
N SER A 12 35.02 13.67 -17.39
CA SER A 12 35.41 13.82 -15.97
C SER A 12 35.41 15.25 -15.42
N PHE A 13 34.21 15.84 -15.31
CA PHE A 13 33.87 16.83 -14.27
C PHE A 13 32.36 16.71 -14.01
N ALA A 14 31.95 15.64 -13.32
CA ALA A 14 30.62 15.46 -12.69
C ALA A 14 30.56 14.06 -12.04
N ALA A 15 31.47 13.80 -11.09
CA ALA A 15 31.41 12.63 -10.22
C ALA A 15 32.34 12.89 -9.02
N ALA A 16 31.99 13.87 -8.20
CA ALA A 16 32.57 14.03 -6.87
C ALA A 16 31.56 14.72 -5.97
N ARG A 17 31.39 14.15 -4.77
CA ARG A 17 30.61 14.62 -3.62
C ARG A 17 29.11 14.33 -3.68
N ILE A 18 28.75 13.08 -3.36
CA ILE A 18 28.09 12.69 -2.10
C ILE A 18 28.42 11.20 -1.87
N GLY A 19 29.13 10.94 -0.79
CA GLY A 19 29.63 9.64 -0.33
C GLY A 19 30.81 9.96 0.60
N THR A 20 30.87 9.52 1.85
CA THR A 20 30.43 8.25 2.41
C THR A 20 30.49 8.31 3.94
N LEU A 21 29.77 7.41 4.63
CA LEU A 21 30.28 6.80 5.86
C LEU A 21 30.06 5.27 5.78
N PHE A 22 31.19 4.56 5.80
CA PHE A 22 31.43 3.11 6.03
C PHE A 22 31.50 2.13 4.81
N PRO A 23 32.35 1.08 4.93
CA PRO A 23 33.29 0.69 3.87
C PRO A 23 32.87 -0.57 3.09
N HIS A 24 33.22 -0.59 1.80
CA HIS A 24 33.26 -1.81 0.99
C HIS A 24 34.70 -2.34 0.89
N PRO A 25 34.91 -3.67 1.01
CA PRO A 25 36.14 -4.30 0.56
C PRO A 25 36.05 -4.64 -0.93
N SER A 26 37.03 -4.20 -1.71
CA SER A 26 37.32 -4.71 -3.06
C SER A 26 38.47 -5.70 -2.98
N THR A 27 38.44 -6.78 -3.77
CA THR A 27 39.31 -7.06 -4.94
C THR A 27 39.06 -8.54 -5.34
N LEU A 28 39.24 -9.08 -6.56
CA LEU A 28 39.99 -8.71 -7.77
C LEU A 28 39.49 -9.57 -8.98
N SER A 29 39.35 -8.94 -10.16
CA SER A 29 39.56 -9.35 -11.58
C SER A 29 39.20 -10.76 -12.12
N ALA A 30 38.39 -10.91 -13.18
CA ALA A 30 38.68 -10.79 -14.65
C ALA A 30 39.68 -11.87 -15.18
N ALA A 31 39.52 -12.56 -16.33
CA ALA A 31 38.93 -12.20 -17.62
C ALA A 31 38.67 -13.43 -18.56
N LEU A 32 37.91 -13.16 -19.64
CA LEU A 32 37.61 -13.94 -20.86
C LEU A 32 38.81 -14.56 -21.60
N ALA A 33 38.57 -15.66 -22.35
CA ALA A 33 38.84 -15.77 -23.81
C ALA A 33 38.35 -17.09 -24.46
N LEU A 34 38.01 -16.98 -25.74
CA LEU A 34 37.32 -17.87 -26.69
C LEU A 34 38.31 -18.69 -27.56
N ILE A 35 37.91 -19.86 -28.14
CA ILE A 35 38.05 -20.30 -29.57
C ILE A 35 38.05 -21.85 -29.80
N LEU A 36 37.08 -22.29 -30.63
CA LEU A 36 36.99 -23.34 -31.68
C LEU A 36 37.57 -24.79 -31.59
N SER A 37 36.62 -25.74 -31.66
CA SER A 37 36.36 -26.76 -32.72
C SER A 37 37.15 -28.07 -32.88
N LEU A 38 36.34 -29.11 -33.19
CA LEU A 38 36.53 -30.35 -33.98
C LEU A 38 37.09 -31.61 -33.32
N THR A 39 36.23 -32.63 -33.18
CA THR A 39 36.40 -33.94 -33.86
C THR A 39 35.13 -34.81 -33.80
N VAL A 40 34.82 -35.44 -34.94
CA VAL A 40 33.76 -36.42 -35.22
C VAL A 40 34.42 -37.79 -35.36
N ILE A 41 33.89 -38.87 -34.76
CA ILE A 41 33.98 -40.29 -35.25
C ILE A 41 32.73 -41.09 -34.75
N PRO A 42 32.18 -42.07 -35.51
CA PRO A 42 30.77 -42.50 -35.42
C PRO A 42 30.51 -43.95 -34.92
N ALA A 43 29.22 -44.17 -34.56
CA ALA A 43 28.34 -45.35 -34.72
C ALA A 43 28.71 -46.75 -34.18
N HIS A 44 27.68 -47.63 -34.16
CA HIS A 44 27.53 -49.06 -33.77
C HIS A 44 26.74 -49.20 -32.45
N GLY A 45 25.65 -49.97 -32.31
CA GLY A 45 24.91 -50.93 -33.14
C GLY A 45 23.88 -51.60 -32.21
N LEU A 46 22.77 -52.07 -32.79
CA LEU A 46 21.57 -52.62 -32.12
C LEU A 46 21.85 -53.78 -31.13
N GLU A 47 20.99 -53.95 -30.11
CA GLU A 47 19.96 -55.01 -30.07
C GLU A 47 19.09 -54.95 -28.80
N ALA A 48 17.79 -55.18 -29.00
CA ALA A 48 16.76 -55.25 -27.98
C ALA A 48 16.64 -56.68 -27.42
N ALA A 49 16.35 -56.79 -26.12
CA ALA A 49 15.85 -58.02 -25.50
C ALA A 49 14.59 -57.70 -24.69
N SER A 50 13.51 -58.41 -25.01
CA SER A 50 12.18 -58.29 -24.40
C SER A 50 12.17 -58.67 -22.90
N PRO A 51 11.32 -58.05 -22.06
CA PRO A 51 11.20 -58.45 -20.67
C PRO A 51 10.24 -59.63 -20.47
N VAL A 52 10.62 -60.46 -19.51
CA VAL A 52 9.88 -61.61 -18.97
C VAL A 52 8.80 -61.11 -18.01
N GLU A 53 7.56 -61.54 -18.21
CA GLU A 53 6.44 -61.36 -17.27
C GLU A 53 6.71 -62.10 -15.95
N THR A 54 6.52 -61.42 -14.82
CA THR A 54 6.29 -62.07 -13.53
C THR A 54 5.11 -61.42 -12.83
N SER A 55 4.03 -62.19 -12.74
CA SER A 55 2.80 -61.88 -12.01
C SER A 55 2.96 -62.14 -10.51
N VAL A 56 2.47 -61.22 -9.67
CA VAL A 56 2.25 -61.43 -8.22
C VAL A 56 0.84 -60.89 -7.85
N PRO A 57 0.09 -61.56 -6.96
CA PRO A 57 -1.38 -61.57 -6.95
C PRO A 57 -2.01 -60.47 -6.08
N SER A 58 -3.15 -59.95 -6.54
CA SER A 58 -4.01 -58.99 -5.83
C SER A 58 -5.06 -59.72 -4.97
N GLY A 59 -5.22 -59.25 -3.74
CA GLY A 59 -6.30 -59.63 -2.83
C GLY A 59 -6.90 -58.39 -2.17
N HIS A 60 -7.84 -57.73 -2.85
CA HIS A 60 -8.75 -56.74 -2.28
C HIS A 60 -10.20 -57.14 -2.62
N PRO A 61 -11.16 -56.92 -1.70
CA PRO A 61 -12.56 -57.31 -1.91
C PRO A 61 -13.17 -56.48 -3.04
N ALA A 62 -13.96 -57.14 -3.89
CA ALA A 62 -14.57 -56.54 -5.07
C ALA A 62 -15.57 -55.43 -4.68
N VAL A 63 -15.28 -54.21 -5.11
CA VAL A 63 -16.28 -53.16 -5.29
C VAL A 63 -16.93 -53.41 -6.65
N GLU A 64 -18.26 -53.55 -6.69
CA GLU A 64 -19.00 -53.71 -7.94
C GLU A 64 -18.75 -52.50 -8.85
N SER A 65 -18.18 -52.75 -10.03
CA SER A 65 -18.00 -51.74 -11.07
C SER A 65 -19.33 -51.47 -11.76
N VAL A 66 -19.91 -50.30 -11.50
CA VAL A 66 -21.04 -49.77 -12.27
C VAL A 66 -20.48 -49.21 -13.58
N ARG A 67 -20.91 -49.77 -14.71
CA ARG A 67 -20.66 -49.18 -16.03
C ARG A 67 -21.62 -48.01 -16.26
N TRP A 68 -21.06 -46.87 -16.64
CA TRP A 68 -21.79 -45.67 -17.07
C TRP A 68 -22.34 -45.88 -18.49
N ASP A 69 -23.52 -46.48 -18.60
CA ASP A 69 -24.30 -46.40 -19.84
C ASP A 69 -25.04 -45.06 -19.87
N ALA A 70 -24.51 -44.13 -20.67
CA ALA A 70 -25.14 -42.86 -20.95
C ALA A 70 -26.42 -43.08 -21.76
N ALA A 71 -27.57 -43.06 -21.10
CA ALA A 71 -28.85 -42.82 -21.74
C ALA A 71 -29.86 -42.18 -20.77
N ALA A 72 -30.01 -40.86 -20.84
CA ALA A 72 -31.14 -40.11 -20.32
C ALA A 72 -31.57 -39.02 -21.33
N PRO A 73 -32.85 -38.58 -21.34
CA PRO A 73 -33.55 -38.11 -22.53
C PRO A 73 -33.31 -36.64 -22.91
N ALA A 74 -33.46 -36.35 -24.20
CA ALA A 74 -33.48 -35.00 -24.77
C ALA A 74 -34.82 -34.29 -24.50
N ASP A 75 -34.80 -33.22 -23.72
CA ASP A 75 -35.03 -31.84 -24.20
C ASP A 75 -34.81 -30.85 -23.04
N THR A 76 -33.82 -29.97 -23.20
CA THR A 76 -33.34 -28.88 -22.29
C THR A 76 -32.38 -29.26 -21.14
N VAL A 77 -31.18 -29.75 -21.47
CA VAL A 77 -30.01 -29.66 -20.58
C VAL A 77 -29.35 -28.29 -20.82
N LEU A 78 -29.20 -27.47 -19.78
CA LEU A 78 -28.50 -26.18 -19.85
C LEU A 78 -27.03 -26.42 -20.23
N ALA A 79 -26.64 -26.18 -21.48
CA ALA A 79 -25.26 -26.34 -21.90
C ALA A 79 -24.36 -25.23 -21.31
N THR A 80 -23.15 -25.58 -20.88
CA THR A 80 -22.12 -24.58 -20.57
C THR A 80 -21.70 -23.85 -21.85
N PRO A 81 -21.17 -22.63 -21.79
CA PRO A 81 -20.67 -21.94 -22.99
C PRO A 81 -19.57 -22.72 -23.71
N ALA A 82 -18.74 -23.46 -22.98
CA ALA A 82 -17.71 -24.32 -23.55
C ALA A 82 -18.32 -25.51 -24.31
N GLU A 83 -19.29 -26.23 -23.72
CA GLU A 83 -20.02 -27.33 -24.38
C GLU A 83 -20.75 -26.85 -25.64
N ALA A 84 -21.44 -25.71 -25.56
CA ALA A 84 -22.19 -25.11 -26.68
C ALA A 84 -21.29 -24.77 -27.87
N ARG A 85 -20.00 -24.61 -27.64
CA ARG A 85 -18.97 -24.29 -28.65
C ARG A 85 -18.02 -25.45 -28.92
N GLU A 86 -18.36 -26.66 -28.49
CA GLU A 86 -17.53 -27.86 -28.64
C GLU A 86 -16.10 -27.65 -28.12
N TYR A 87 -15.96 -26.92 -27.00
CA TYR A 87 -14.70 -26.63 -26.31
C TYR A 87 -13.64 -25.89 -27.17
N ARG A 88 -14.07 -25.20 -28.23
CA ARG A 88 -13.16 -24.47 -29.15
C ARG A 88 -12.68 -23.11 -28.64
N THR A 89 -13.37 -22.54 -27.64
CA THR A 89 -13.08 -21.23 -27.05
C THR A 89 -13.48 -21.22 -25.58
N ILE A 90 -12.83 -20.37 -24.78
CA ILE A 90 -13.23 -20.14 -23.39
C ILE A 90 -14.51 -19.29 -23.29
N ALA A 91 -15.29 -19.47 -22.22
CA ALA A 91 -16.40 -18.60 -21.87
C ALA A 91 -15.91 -17.20 -21.46
N THR A 92 -16.66 -16.17 -21.82
CA THR A 92 -16.44 -14.80 -21.31
C THR A 92 -17.07 -14.60 -19.92
N PRO A 93 -16.64 -13.60 -19.13
CA PRO A 93 -17.24 -13.33 -17.82
C PRO A 93 -18.76 -13.10 -17.85
N ASP A 94 -19.25 -12.43 -18.91
CA ASP A 94 -20.69 -12.19 -19.08
C ASP A 94 -21.47 -13.49 -19.32
N GLU A 95 -20.89 -14.42 -20.08
CA GLU A 95 -21.50 -15.73 -20.34
C GLU A 95 -21.53 -16.61 -19.09
N VAL A 96 -20.50 -16.53 -18.24
CA VAL A 96 -20.46 -17.23 -16.95
C VAL A 96 -21.55 -16.67 -16.03
N ALA A 97 -21.71 -15.35 -15.97
CA ALA A 97 -22.78 -14.72 -15.22
C ALA A 97 -24.19 -15.06 -15.77
N ASP A 98 -24.37 -15.09 -17.09
CA ASP A 98 -25.61 -15.50 -17.74
C ASP A 98 -25.96 -16.97 -17.45
N PHE A 99 -24.96 -17.86 -17.45
CA PHE A 99 -25.15 -19.27 -17.13
C PHE A 99 -25.71 -19.45 -15.72
N TYR A 100 -25.09 -18.86 -14.69
CA TYR A 100 -25.56 -19.00 -13.31
C TYR A 100 -26.88 -18.27 -13.06
N ARG A 101 -27.14 -17.12 -13.71
CA ARG A 101 -28.47 -16.48 -13.67
C ARG A 101 -29.56 -17.37 -14.26
N THR A 102 -29.25 -18.06 -15.36
CA THR A 102 -30.17 -19.01 -15.98
C THR A 102 -30.40 -20.22 -15.07
N LEU A 103 -29.35 -20.76 -14.47
CA LEU A 103 -29.44 -21.87 -13.52
C LEU A 103 -30.32 -21.51 -12.31
N ALA A 104 -30.15 -20.31 -11.75
CA ALA A 104 -30.98 -19.79 -10.67
C ALA A 104 -32.45 -19.55 -11.06
N ALA A 105 -32.73 -19.29 -12.35
CA ALA A 105 -34.10 -19.19 -12.85
C ALA A 105 -34.75 -20.56 -13.07
N LEU A 106 -33.94 -21.63 -13.22
CA LEU A 106 -34.40 -23.00 -13.45
C LEU A 106 -34.53 -23.80 -12.15
N SER A 107 -33.92 -23.38 -11.04
CA SER A 107 -33.96 -24.07 -9.76
C SER A 107 -34.13 -23.09 -8.59
N ASP A 108 -35.14 -23.35 -7.75
CA ASP A 108 -35.40 -22.59 -6.51
C ASP A 108 -34.30 -22.76 -5.45
N GLU A 109 -33.41 -23.75 -5.63
CA GLU A 109 -32.33 -24.14 -4.72
C GLU A 109 -31.04 -23.36 -4.96
N VAL A 110 -30.97 -22.59 -6.05
CA VAL A 110 -29.78 -21.85 -6.47
C VAL A 110 -29.97 -20.34 -6.24
N ARG A 111 -28.98 -19.71 -5.62
CA ARG A 111 -28.91 -18.26 -5.42
C ARG A 111 -27.61 -17.72 -5.97
N VAL A 112 -27.68 -16.62 -6.70
CA VAL A 112 -26.50 -15.92 -7.24
C VAL A 112 -26.44 -14.53 -6.64
N ARG A 113 -25.28 -14.11 -6.15
CA ARG A 113 -25.06 -12.79 -5.54
C ARG A 113 -23.73 -12.22 -6.00
N GLU A 114 -23.65 -10.89 -6.09
CA GLU A 114 -22.38 -10.17 -6.26
C GLU A 114 -21.73 -9.99 -4.89
N PHE A 115 -20.46 -10.38 -4.74
CA PHE A 115 -19.68 -10.14 -3.51
C PHE A 115 -18.63 -9.04 -3.67
N GLY A 116 -18.29 -8.66 -4.91
CA GLY A 116 -17.27 -7.64 -5.15
C GLY A 116 -17.10 -7.30 -6.63
N ARG A 117 -16.07 -6.50 -6.91
CA ARG A 117 -15.65 -6.14 -8.27
C ARG A 117 -14.15 -6.35 -8.44
N SER A 118 -13.76 -6.78 -9.64
CA SER A 118 -12.35 -6.86 -10.04
C SER A 118 -11.72 -5.47 -10.20
N ALA A 119 -10.42 -5.44 -10.45
CA ALA A 119 -9.68 -4.20 -10.68
C ALA A 119 -10.19 -3.38 -11.88
N GLU A 120 -10.69 -4.01 -12.94
CA GLU A 120 -11.35 -3.33 -14.07
C GLU A 120 -12.87 -3.17 -13.90
N GLY A 121 -13.40 -3.45 -12.70
CA GLY A 121 -14.80 -3.21 -12.33
C GLY A 121 -15.78 -4.31 -12.73
N ARG A 122 -15.31 -5.49 -13.17
CA ARG A 122 -16.16 -6.64 -13.52
C ARG A 122 -16.74 -7.28 -12.26
N THR A 123 -17.96 -7.81 -12.37
CA THR A 123 -18.67 -8.42 -11.24
C THR A 123 -17.96 -9.71 -10.78
N LEU A 124 -17.78 -9.83 -9.47
CA LEU A 124 -17.38 -11.08 -8.81
C LEU A 124 -18.61 -11.67 -8.11
N GLN A 125 -18.94 -12.92 -8.43
CA GLN A 125 -20.19 -13.56 -8.00
C GLN A 125 -19.96 -14.79 -7.13
N GLU A 126 -20.82 -14.97 -6.15
CA GLU A 126 -20.98 -16.20 -5.37
C GLU A 126 -22.27 -16.91 -5.80
N VAL A 127 -22.22 -18.24 -5.86
CA VAL A 127 -23.38 -19.08 -6.16
C VAL A 127 -23.61 -20.04 -5.00
N VAL A 128 -24.78 -19.95 -4.36
CA VAL A 128 -25.14 -20.79 -3.22
C VAL A 128 -26.17 -21.82 -3.67
N MET A 129 -25.92 -23.09 -3.36
CA MET A 129 -26.83 -24.18 -3.73
C MET A 129 -27.12 -25.06 -2.51
N ALA A 130 -28.39 -25.16 -2.13
CA ALA A 130 -28.85 -26.02 -1.04
C ALA A 130 -30.38 -26.29 -1.12
N ARG A 131 -30.83 -27.40 -0.51
CA ARG A 131 -32.25 -27.72 -0.31
C ARG A 131 -32.56 -27.91 1.19
N PRO A 132 -33.41 -27.08 1.82
CA PRO A 132 -33.99 -25.86 1.29
C PRO A 132 -32.92 -24.81 0.96
N ALA A 133 -33.28 -23.88 0.09
CA ALA A 133 -32.40 -22.81 -0.38
C ALA A 133 -31.90 -21.92 0.75
N ILE A 134 -30.62 -21.57 0.69
CA ILE A 134 -29.94 -20.69 1.64
C ILE A 134 -29.49 -19.42 0.91
N SER A 135 -29.71 -18.27 1.53
CA SER A 135 -29.23 -16.97 1.05
C SER A 135 -28.04 -16.47 1.85
N ASP A 136 -28.01 -16.72 3.16
CA ASP A 136 -27.06 -16.08 4.06
C ASP A 136 -26.24 -17.12 4.87
N PRO A 137 -24.97 -16.82 5.20
CA PRO A 137 -24.08 -17.76 5.90
C PRO A 137 -24.61 -18.29 7.24
N TRP A 138 -25.35 -17.47 7.98
CA TRP A 138 -25.92 -17.89 9.26
C TRP A 138 -26.97 -19.01 9.09
N GLU A 139 -27.71 -19.02 7.97
CA GLU A 139 -28.68 -20.08 7.65
C GLU A 139 -27.94 -21.40 7.36
N ALA A 140 -26.81 -21.33 6.66
CA ALA A 140 -25.96 -22.50 6.40
C ALA A 140 -25.42 -23.10 7.70
N HIS A 141 -24.89 -22.28 8.60
CA HIS A 141 -24.44 -22.74 9.91
C HIS A 141 -25.59 -23.30 10.76
N ALA A 142 -26.76 -22.66 10.75
CA ALA A 142 -27.93 -23.13 11.48
C ALA A 142 -28.49 -24.46 10.92
N SER A 143 -28.28 -24.74 9.63
CA SER A 143 -28.70 -26.00 9.02
C SER A 143 -27.93 -27.23 9.53
N GLY A 144 -26.75 -27.03 10.12
CA GLY A 144 -25.90 -28.12 10.61
C GLY A 144 -25.33 -29.00 9.51
N ARG A 145 -25.29 -28.52 8.26
CA ARG A 145 -24.75 -29.24 7.09
C ARG A 145 -23.33 -28.79 6.76
N PRO A 146 -22.49 -29.65 6.15
CA PRO A 146 -21.21 -29.22 5.62
C PRO A 146 -21.38 -28.05 4.64
N ILE A 147 -20.43 -27.12 4.69
CA ILE A 147 -20.35 -25.97 3.79
C ILE A 147 -19.13 -26.20 2.93
N VAL A 148 -19.33 -26.37 1.63
CA VAL A 148 -18.31 -26.75 0.66
C VAL A 148 -18.08 -25.56 -0.28
N LEU A 149 -16.90 -24.95 -0.19
CA LEU A 149 -16.49 -23.86 -1.07
C LEU A 149 -15.70 -24.41 -2.26
N LEU A 150 -16.14 -24.10 -3.47
CA LEU A 150 -15.45 -24.44 -4.72
C LEU A 150 -15.04 -23.14 -5.42
N ASN A 151 -13.73 -22.93 -5.59
CA ASN A 151 -13.18 -21.76 -6.25
C ASN A 151 -12.53 -22.14 -7.59
N ALA A 152 -12.75 -21.35 -8.63
CA ALA A 152 -12.13 -21.51 -9.93
C ALA A 152 -11.61 -20.18 -10.49
N MET A 153 -10.72 -20.27 -11.49
CA MET A 153 -10.23 -19.13 -12.27
C MET A 153 -9.63 -18.02 -11.40
N VAL A 154 -8.87 -18.39 -10.36
CA VAL A 154 -7.96 -17.43 -9.70
C VAL A 154 -6.80 -17.05 -10.63
N HIS A 155 -6.43 -17.94 -11.55
CA HIS A 155 -5.63 -17.63 -12.74
C HIS A 155 -6.55 -17.58 -13.96
N GLY A 156 -6.48 -16.51 -14.74
CA GLY A 156 -7.38 -16.27 -15.87
C GLY A 156 -7.13 -17.15 -17.10
N ASP A 157 -6.06 -17.96 -17.10
CA ASP A 157 -5.66 -18.86 -18.19
C ASP A 157 -5.87 -20.36 -17.87
N GLU A 158 -6.69 -20.66 -16.86
CA GLU A 158 -6.96 -22.03 -16.38
C GLU A 158 -8.47 -22.38 -16.47
N PRO A 159 -9.08 -22.31 -17.68
CA PRO A 159 -10.54 -22.40 -17.89
C PRO A 159 -11.18 -23.74 -17.51
N ALA A 160 -10.42 -24.85 -17.51
CA ALA A 160 -11.00 -26.17 -17.32
C ALA A 160 -11.72 -26.32 -15.97
N GLY A 161 -11.19 -25.70 -14.91
CA GLY A 161 -11.80 -25.70 -13.58
C GLY A 161 -13.15 -24.99 -13.54
N ARG A 162 -13.27 -23.84 -14.21
CA ARG A 162 -14.53 -23.07 -14.29
C ARG A 162 -15.60 -23.80 -15.09
N ASP A 163 -15.21 -24.35 -16.23
CA ASP A 163 -16.17 -25.01 -17.12
C ASP A 163 -16.69 -26.31 -16.47
N ALA A 164 -15.83 -27.06 -15.79
CA ALA A 164 -16.21 -28.20 -14.94
C ALA A 164 -17.12 -27.78 -13.78
N LEU A 165 -16.85 -26.63 -13.15
CA LEU A 165 -17.67 -26.12 -12.06
C LEU A 165 -19.07 -25.73 -12.51
N MET A 166 -19.22 -25.17 -13.72
CA MET A 166 -20.54 -24.90 -14.32
C MET A 166 -21.31 -26.19 -14.62
N ALA A 167 -20.65 -27.20 -15.20
CA ALA A 167 -21.25 -28.50 -15.46
C ALA A 167 -21.66 -29.21 -14.15
N PHE A 168 -20.77 -29.22 -13.15
CA PHE A 168 -21.07 -29.73 -11.81
C PHE A 168 -22.27 -29.03 -11.17
N ALA A 169 -22.32 -27.69 -11.24
CA ALA A 169 -23.44 -26.92 -10.70
C ALA A 169 -24.78 -27.26 -11.38
N ARG A 170 -24.77 -27.46 -12.71
CA ARG A 170 -25.95 -27.95 -13.42
C ARG A 170 -26.37 -29.34 -12.94
N ASP A 171 -25.43 -30.26 -12.81
CA ASP A 171 -25.73 -31.65 -12.45
C ASP A 171 -26.23 -31.76 -11.01
N VAL A 172 -25.76 -30.88 -10.13
CA VAL A 172 -26.27 -30.72 -8.75
C VAL A 172 -27.63 -30.03 -8.72
N ALA A 173 -27.91 -29.02 -9.54
CA ALA A 173 -29.20 -28.32 -9.49
C ALA A 173 -30.35 -29.03 -10.24
N LEU A 174 -30.03 -29.66 -11.36
CA LEU A 174 -31.02 -30.15 -12.33
C LEU A 174 -30.83 -31.63 -12.69
N GLY A 175 -29.72 -32.23 -12.27
CA GLY A 175 -29.28 -33.55 -12.73
C GLY A 175 -29.23 -34.63 -11.64
N GLU A 176 -28.35 -35.60 -11.88
CA GLU A 176 -28.21 -36.81 -11.07
C GLU A 176 -27.62 -36.57 -9.68
N LEU A 177 -27.01 -35.41 -9.42
CA LEU A 177 -26.41 -35.07 -8.13
C LEU A 177 -27.34 -34.21 -7.24
N SER A 178 -28.60 -34.05 -7.64
CA SER A 178 -29.55 -33.18 -6.94
C SER A 178 -29.92 -33.62 -5.53
N GLU A 179 -29.68 -34.87 -5.16
CA GLU A 179 -29.82 -35.35 -3.79
C GLU A 179 -28.77 -34.77 -2.84
N LEU A 180 -27.60 -34.35 -3.36
CA LEU A 180 -26.53 -33.77 -2.53
C LEU A 180 -26.96 -32.45 -1.87
N LEU A 181 -27.93 -31.73 -2.46
CA LEU A 181 -28.45 -30.48 -1.93
C LEU A 181 -29.18 -30.64 -0.59
N ASP A 182 -29.66 -31.84 -0.27
CA ASP A 182 -30.25 -32.13 1.04
C ASP A 182 -29.18 -32.25 2.13
N ASP A 183 -28.00 -32.78 1.77
CA ASP A 183 -26.94 -33.12 2.72
C ASP A 183 -25.90 -32.02 2.94
N MET A 184 -25.71 -31.11 1.97
CA MET A 184 -24.67 -30.07 2.05
C MET A 184 -25.08 -28.73 1.43
N VAL A 185 -24.30 -27.70 1.76
CA VAL A 185 -24.41 -26.35 1.21
C VAL A 185 -23.20 -26.10 0.33
N PHE A 186 -23.40 -25.92 -0.97
CA PHE A 186 -22.33 -25.51 -1.87
C PHE A 186 -22.27 -23.99 -1.96
N VAL A 187 -21.05 -23.44 -1.92
CA VAL A 187 -20.74 -22.03 -2.19
C VAL A 187 -19.71 -22.03 -3.31
N LEU A 188 -20.06 -21.49 -4.48
CA LEU A 188 -19.19 -21.49 -5.65
C LEU A 188 -18.66 -20.08 -5.91
N SER A 189 -17.38 -19.98 -6.19
CA SER A 189 -16.69 -18.81 -6.75
C SER A 189 -16.21 -19.19 -8.14
N PRO A 190 -17.05 -19.03 -9.17
CA PRO A 190 -16.76 -19.56 -10.50
C PRO A 190 -15.66 -18.81 -11.23
N GLU A 191 -15.44 -17.54 -10.89
CA GLU A 191 -14.46 -16.69 -11.57
C GLU A 191 -13.93 -15.60 -10.64
N LEU A 192 -12.77 -15.86 -10.04
CA LEU A 192 -12.13 -14.91 -9.13
C LEU A 192 -11.25 -13.87 -9.86
N ASN A 193 -10.73 -14.18 -11.05
CA ASN A 193 -9.90 -13.29 -11.87
C ASN A 193 -10.47 -13.06 -13.28
N PRO A 194 -11.66 -12.40 -13.41
CA PRO A 194 -12.29 -12.15 -14.70
C PRO A 194 -11.47 -11.20 -15.61
N ASP A 195 -10.61 -10.38 -15.02
CA ASP A 195 -9.72 -9.47 -15.76
C ASP A 195 -8.59 -10.25 -16.46
N GLY A 196 -8.06 -11.30 -15.82
CA GLY A 196 -7.13 -12.23 -16.43
C GLY A 196 -7.78 -13.00 -17.58
N THR A 197 -9.04 -13.43 -17.45
CA THR A 197 -9.78 -14.21 -18.46
C THR A 197 -9.83 -13.51 -19.82
N VAL A 198 -10.06 -12.19 -19.82
CA VAL A 198 -10.24 -11.41 -21.06
C VAL A 198 -8.92 -10.93 -21.67
N ARG A 199 -7.77 -11.22 -21.04
CA ARG A 199 -6.45 -10.84 -21.55
C ARG A 199 -5.96 -11.84 -22.60
N GLY A 200 -6.25 -11.53 -23.86
CA GLY A 200 -5.94 -12.38 -25.00
C GLY A 200 -7.01 -13.45 -25.23
N GLU A 201 -6.82 -14.29 -26.26
CA GLU A 201 -7.83 -15.29 -26.66
C GLU A 201 -8.03 -16.42 -25.63
N TRP A 202 -7.01 -16.71 -24.83
CA TRP A 202 -6.98 -17.83 -23.87
C TRP A 202 -6.64 -17.38 -22.44
N GLY A 203 -6.88 -16.10 -22.17
CA GLY A 203 -6.62 -15.47 -20.87
C GLY A 203 -5.15 -15.34 -20.51
N ALA A 204 -4.93 -14.73 -19.34
CA ALA A 204 -3.64 -14.58 -18.70
C ALA A 204 -3.72 -15.02 -17.24
N ARG A 205 -2.63 -15.60 -16.75
CA ARG A 205 -2.51 -16.05 -15.36
C ARG A 205 -2.77 -14.96 -14.34
N ASN A 206 -2.20 -13.80 -14.56
CA ASN A 206 -2.22 -12.68 -13.62
C ASN A 206 -3.40 -11.75 -13.89
N ASN A 207 -3.81 -10.98 -12.88
CA ASN A 207 -4.85 -9.96 -13.05
C ASN A 207 -4.33 -8.74 -13.82
N THR A 208 -5.13 -7.67 -13.83
CA THR A 208 -4.79 -6.47 -14.59
C THR A 208 -3.46 -5.84 -14.16
N PHE A 209 -3.14 -5.91 -12.86
CA PHE A 209 -1.90 -5.42 -12.24
C PHE A 209 -0.68 -6.31 -12.47
N GLN A 210 -0.80 -7.37 -13.29
CA GLN A 210 0.23 -8.39 -13.47
C GLN A 210 0.62 -9.10 -12.16
N ARG A 211 -0.31 -9.17 -11.19
CA ARG A 211 -0.13 -9.86 -9.91
C ARG A 211 -0.82 -11.22 -9.93
N ASN A 212 -0.22 -12.16 -9.22
CA ASN A 212 -0.80 -13.46 -8.98
C ASN A 212 -1.81 -13.36 -7.83
N VAL A 213 -3.10 -13.42 -8.16
CA VAL A 213 -4.20 -13.37 -7.17
C VAL A 213 -4.08 -14.52 -6.15
N ASN A 214 -3.51 -15.66 -6.54
CA ASN A 214 -3.26 -16.80 -5.65
C ASN A 214 -2.00 -16.64 -4.76
N ARG A 215 -1.50 -15.41 -4.58
CA ARG A 215 -0.45 -15.05 -3.61
C ARG A 215 -0.90 -13.99 -2.60
N ASP A 216 -2.17 -13.60 -2.62
CA ASP A 216 -2.65 -12.40 -1.95
C ASP A 216 -3.65 -12.65 -0.80
N TYR A 217 -3.89 -13.91 -0.43
CA TYR A 217 -4.89 -14.29 0.59
C TYR A 217 -4.59 -13.78 2.01
N LEU A 218 -3.34 -13.40 2.29
CA LEU A 218 -2.93 -12.74 3.55
C LEU A 218 -2.76 -11.23 3.40
N ARG A 219 -2.45 -10.74 2.20
CA ARG A 219 -2.05 -9.35 1.99
C ARG A 219 -3.20 -8.45 1.54
N LEU A 220 -4.21 -9.01 0.86
CA LEU A 220 -5.47 -8.35 0.48
C LEU A 220 -5.29 -7.00 -0.24
N VAL A 221 -4.30 -6.92 -1.14
CA VAL A 221 -4.05 -5.71 -1.94
C VAL A 221 -4.73 -5.72 -3.31
N ASN A 222 -5.16 -6.89 -3.78
CA ASN A 222 -5.96 -6.98 -5.00
C ASN A 222 -7.46 -6.86 -4.65
N PRO A 223 -8.26 -6.10 -5.42
CA PRO A 223 -9.70 -5.97 -5.20
C PRO A 223 -10.42 -7.32 -5.10
N GLU A 224 -9.96 -8.32 -5.86
CA GLU A 224 -10.52 -9.67 -5.91
C GLU A 224 -10.44 -10.37 -4.55
N THR A 225 -9.25 -10.47 -3.96
CA THR A 225 -9.04 -11.11 -2.64
C THR A 225 -9.57 -10.24 -1.49
N ARG A 226 -9.48 -8.92 -1.61
CA ARG A 226 -9.97 -7.96 -0.62
C ARG A 226 -11.50 -8.02 -0.47
N ALA A 227 -12.21 -8.44 -1.51
CA ALA A 227 -13.63 -8.80 -1.43
C ALA A 227 -13.84 -10.27 -1.02
N PHE A 228 -13.13 -11.20 -1.66
CA PHE A 228 -13.35 -12.64 -1.46
C PHE A 228 -13.09 -13.12 -0.02
N VAL A 229 -12.03 -12.62 0.62
CA VAL A 229 -11.66 -13.05 1.98
C VAL A 229 -12.71 -12.64 3.03
N PRO A 230 -13.13 -11.37 3.17
CA PRO A 230 -14.17 -11.00 4.14
C PRO A 230 -15.57 -11.48 3.74
N ASP A 231 -15.98 -11.31 2.48
CA ASP A 231 -17.36 -11.53 2.05
C ASP A 231 -17.67 -13.01 1.75
N VAL A 232 -16.64 -13.83 1.44
CA VAL A 232 -16.82 -15.27 1.19
C VAL A 232 -16.17 -16.12 2.29
N LEU A 233 -14.85 -16.07 2.45
CA LEU A 233 -14.15 -16.99 3.37
C LEU A 233 -14.52 -16.77 4.83
N ALA A 234 -14.43 -15.52 5.31
CA ALA A 234 -14.72 -15.16 6.69
C ALA A 234 -16.23 -15.22 7.01
N ALA A 235 -17.09 -14.93 6.03
CA ALA A 235 -18.54 -14.99 6.19
C ALA A 235 -19.06 -16.42 6.26
N TRP A 236 -18.72 -17.27 5.29
CA TRP A 236 -19.22 -18.65 5.19
C TRP A 236 -18.49 -19.66 6.08
N ARG A 237 -17.23 -19.38 6.47
CA ARG A 237 -16.34 -20.25 7.25
C ARG A 237 -16.42 -21.72 6.82
N PRO A 238 -16.07 -22.04 5.55
CA PRO A 238 -16.32 -23.36 4.97
C PRO A 238 -15.69 -24.50 5.78
N HIS A 239 -16.32 -25.67 5.68
CA HIS A 239 -15.78 -26.92 6.25
C HIS A 239 -14.83 -27.59 5.26
N VAL A 240 -15.14 -27.51 3.97
CA VAL A 240 -14.34 -28.04 2.86
C VAL A 240 -14.08 -26.93 1.86
N ILE A 241 -12.85 -26.84 1.35
CA ILE A 241 -12.44 -25.88 0.32
C ILE A 241 -11.73 -26.65 -0.81
N VAL A 242 -12.16 -26.42 -2.04
CA VAL A 242 -11.49 -26.93 -3.25
C VAL A 242 -11.11 -25.77 -4.14
N ASP A 243 -9.83 -25.71 -4.53
CA ASP A 243 -9.28 -24.69 -5.43
C ASP A 243 -8.92 -25.33 -6.77
N LEU A 244 -9.61 -24.95 -7.83
CA LEU A 244 -9.56 -25.57 -9.16
C LEU A 244 -8.52 -24.87 -10.05
N HIS A 245 -7.49 -25.61 -10.45
CA HIS A 245 -6.33 -25.13 -11.20
C HIS A 245 -5.93 -26.05 -12.36
N GLU A 246 -5.03 -25.55 -13.21
CA GLU A 246 -4.37 -26.33 -14.25
C GLU A 246 -2.85 -26.20 -14.21
N LEU A 247 -2.17 -27.30 -14.52
CA LEU A 247 -0.73 -27.42 -14.43
C LEU A 247 -0.10 -27.72 -15.79
N ILE A 248 0.82 -26.86 -16.23
CA ILE A 248 1.49 -27.03 -17.53
C ILE A 248 2.46 -28.23 -17.48
N GLY A 249 2.36 -29.11 -18.48
CA GLY A 249 3.38 -30.10 -18.85
C GLY A 249 3.88 -29.89 -20.30
N PRO A 250 4.95 -30.56 -20.76
CA PRO A 250 6.02 -31.29 -20.04
C PRO A 250 6.82 -30.41 -19.04
N PRO A 251 7.56 -31.00 -18.08
CA PRO A 251 7.94 -32.42 -17.96
C PRO A 251 6.89 -33.32 -17.29
N ARG A 252 5.76 -32.78 -16.83
CA ARG A 252 4.69 -33.51 -16.14
C ARG A 252 3.87 -34.39 -17.09
N VAL A 253 3.53 -35.61 -16.65
CA VAL A 253 2.85 -36.63 -17.48
C VAL A 253 1.57 -37.23 -16.89
N TYR A 254 1.32 -37.06 -15.59
CA TYR A 254 0.07 -37.55 -14.98
C TYR A 254 -1.10 -36.65 -15.36
N ASP A 255 -2.31 -37.20 -15.42
CA ASP A 255 -3.49 -36.47 -15.88
C ASP A 255 -3.97 -35.44 -14.85
N PHE A 256 -3.83 -35.76 -13.56
CA PHE A 256 -4.32 -34.96 -12.46
C PHE A 256 -3.35 -34.92 -11.27
N TYR A 257 -3.29 -33.78 -10.60
CA TYR A 257 -2.48 -33.59 -9.41
C TYR A 257 -3.30 -33.00 -8.26
N THR A 258 -3.01 -33.40 -7.03
CA THR A 258 -3.63 -32.81 -5.83
C THR A 258 -2.58 -32.29 -4.87
N SER A 259 -2.85 -31.12 -4.25
CA SER A 259 -2.10 -30.62 -3.09
C SER A 259 -3.03 -30.34 -1.91
N PHE A 260 -2.48 -30.31 -0.70
CA PHE A 260 -3.20 -29.92 0.52
C PHE A 260 -2.19 -29.36 1.54
N PRO A 261 -2.65 -28.60 2.55
CA PRO A 261 -1.76 -27.97 3.54
C PRO A 261 -0.80 -28.96 4.21
N PHE A 262 0.41 -28.52 4.54
CA PHE A 262 1.42 -29.36 5.19
C PHE A 262 1.13 -29.63 6.67
N ASP A 263 1.67 -30.73 7.17
CA ASP A 263 1.73 -31.01 8.60
C ASP A 263 2.73 -30.07 9.29
N VAL A 264 2.23 -29.21 10.18
CA VAL A 264 3.03 -28.26 10.98
C VAL A 264 2.41 -28.21 12.38
N ALA A 265 3.25 -28.25 13.43
CA ALA A 265 2.87 -28.39 14.84
C ALA A 265 1.57 -27.66 15.22
N GLY A 266 0.55 -28.42 15.64
CA GLY A 266 -0.81 -27.90 15.82
C GLY A 266 -1.83 -29.02 16.04
N PRO A 267 -3.13 -28.73 16.07
CA PRO A 267 -4.14 -29.75 15.80
C PRO A 267 -3.97 -30.29 14.37
N HIS A 268 -4.24 -31.57 14.12
CA HIS A 268 -3.90 -32.27 12.87
C HIS A 268 -5.08 -33.07 12.30
N HIS A 269 -6.29 -32.85 12.81
CA HIS A 269 -7.45 -33.68 12.48
C HIS A 269 -7.85 -33.52 11.02
N ASN A 270 -7.94 -32.28 10.56
CA ASN A 270 -8.29 -31.98 9.17
C ASN A 270 -7.20 -32.48 8.21
N TRP A 271 -5.93 -32.28 8.54
CA TRP A 271 -4.81 -32.72 7.69
C TRP A 271 -4.84 -34.24 7.45
N ARG A 272 -5.01 -35.03 8.52
CA ARG A 272 -5.08 -36.50 8.40
C ARG A 272 -6.30 -36.94 7.58
N MET A 273 -7.47 -36.38 7.86
CA MET A 273 -8.69 -36.71 7.12
C MET A 273 -8.57 -36.36 5.63
N THR A 274 -7.98 -35.20 5.30
CA THR A 274 -7.75 -34.82 3.90
C THR A 274 -6.77 -35.77 3.22
N ARG A 275 -5.63 -36.04 3.85
CA ARG A 275 -4.53 -36.86 3.29
C ARG A 275 -4.91 -38.33 3.15
N ASP A 276 -5.50 -38.91 4.19
CA ASP A 276 -5.64 -40.36 4.34
C ASP A 276 -7.02 -40.86 3.86
N GLU A 277 -8.00 -39.95 3.66
CA GLU A 277 -9.37 -40.33 3.27
C GLU A 277 -9.90 -39.56 2.06
N LEU A 278 -10.00 -38.22 2.13
CA LEU A 278 -10.62 -37.42 1.06
C LEU A 278 -9.83 -37.48 -0.26
N VAL A 279 -8.51 -37.27 -0.23
CA VAL A 279 -7.67 -37.35 -1.44
C VAL A 279 -7.73 -38.76 -2.04
N PRO A 280 -7.57 -39.85 -1.28
CA PRO A 280 -7.77 -41.20 -1.82
C PRO A 280 -9.13 -41.43 -2.49
N ALA A 281 -10.22 -40.86 -1.97
CA ALA A 281 -11.55 -40.98 -2.59
C ALA A 281 -11.61 -40.26 -3.96
N ILE A 282 -10.99 -39.08 -4.07
CA ILE A 282 -10.85 -38.35 -5.34
C ILE A 282 -10.00 -39.15 -6.34
N VAL A 283 -8.87 -39.71 -5.88
CA VAL A 283 -7.99 -40.55 -6.72
C VAL A 283 -8.72 -41.78 -7.22
N ALA A 284 -9.49 -42.45 -6.37
CA ALA A 284 -10.27 -43.63 -6.77
C ALA A 284 -11.32 -43.28 -7.84
N ALA A 285 -11.95 -42.10 -7.77
CA ALA A 285 -12.87 -41.63 -8.81
C ALA A 285 -12.16 -41.39 -10.14
N LEU A 286 -10.99 -40.74 -10.12
CA LEU A 286 -10.17 -40.48 -11.31
C LEU A 286 -9.68 -41.79 -11.95
N GLU A 287 -9.17 -42.73 -11.15
CA GLU A 287 -8.70 -44.03 -11.64
C GLU A 287 -9.84 -44.87 -12.24
N ALA A 288 -11.04 -44.78 -11.66
CA ALA A 288 -12.24 -45.46 -12.19
C ALA A 288 -12.68 -44.91 -13.56
N ASP A 289 -12.43 -43.62 -13.84
CA ASP A 289 -12.66 -43.00 -15.16
C ASP A 289 -11.44 -43.16 -16.10
N GLY A 290 -10.36 -43.81 -15.65
CA GLY A 290 -9.18 -44.13 -16.44
C GLY A 290 -8.08 -43.06 -16.44
N HIS A 291 -8.12 -42.11 -15.51
CA HIS A 291 -7.13 -41.03 -15.39
C HIS A 291 -6.06 -41.35 -14.33
N THR A 292 -4.83 -40.93 -14.62
CA THR A 292 -3.68 -41.10 -13.72
C THR A 292 -3.52 -39.93 -12.76
N HIS A 293 -3.03 -40.21 -11.55
CA HIS A 293 -2.82 -39.21 -10.51
C HIS A 293 -1.39 -39.21 -9.95
N PHE A 294 -0.92 -38.03 -9.53
CA PHE A 294 0.27 -37.92 -8.67
C PHE A 294 0.14 -36.71 -7.72
N PRO A 295 0.77 -36.71 -6.52
CA PRO A 295 0.81 -35.51 -5.68
C PRO A 295 1.43 -34.31 -6.39
N TYR A 296 0.85 -33.12 -6.20
CA TYR A 296 1.39 -31.88 -6.75
C TYR A 296 2.83 -31.66 -6.29
N HIS A 297 3.67 -31.15 -7.19
CA HIS A 297 5.06 -30.83 -6.86
C HIS A 297 5.75 -29.86 -7.84
N ARG A 298 6.84 -29.26 -7.34
CA ARG A 298 7.84 -28.54 -8.12
C ARG A 298 8.94 -29.50 -8.56
N VAL A 299 9.23 -29.50 -9.86
CA VAL A 299 10.30 -30.29 -10.49
C VAL A 299 11.57 -29.45 -10.52
N PRO A 300 12.64 -29.80 -9.78
CA PRO A 300 13.92 -29.09 -9.87
C PRO A 300 14.59 -29.36 -11.23
N ALA A 301 15.37 -28.39 -11.72
CA ALA A 301 15.99 -28.48 -13.05
C ALA A 301 16.96 -29.67 -13.20
N GLY A 302 17.59 -30.11 -12.11
CA GLY A 302 18.53 -31.24 -12.09
C GLY A 302 17.92 -32.57 -11.66
N LEU A 303 16.59 -32.72 -11.61
CA LEU A 303 15.95 -33.93 -11.05
C LEU A 303 16.37 -35.23 -11.75
N VAL A 304 16.60 -35.18 -13.06
CA VAL A 304 17.02 -36.35 -13.86
C VAL A 304 18.45 -36.74 -13.55
N ASP A 305 19.32 -35.75 -13.35
CA ASP A 305 20.74 -35.96 -13.06
C ASP A 305 20.96 -36.40 -11.61
N ASP A 306 20.14 -35.90 -10.68
CA ASP A 306 20.19 -36.20 -9.25
C ASP A 306 18.77 -36.39 -8.66
N PRO A 307 18.20 -37.61 -8.73
CA PRO A 307 16.88 -37.91 -8.16
C PRO A 307 16.82 -37.73 -6.63
N SER A 308 17.96 -37.70 -5.94
CA SER A 308 18.01 -37.53 -4.49
C SER A 308 17.59 -36.13 -4.02
N GLN A 309 17.58 -35.14 -4.93
CA GLN A 309 17.00 -33.82 -4.69
C GLN A 309 15.51 -33.88 -4.36
N GLY A 310 14.82 -34.91 -4.87
CA GLY A 310 13.39 -35.10 -4.68
C GLY A 310 12.54 -34.03 -5.34
N VAL A 311 11.25 -34.07 -5.03
CA VAL A 311 10.25 -33.11 -5.52
C VAL A 311 9.55 -32.44 -4.33
N SER A 312 9.38 -31.12 -4.41
CA SER A 312 8.77 -30.33 -3.33
C SER A 312 7.28 -30.16 -3.55
N ALA A 313 6.45 -30.50 -2.56
CA ALA A 313 4.99 -30.42 -2.67
C ALA A 313 4.43 -28.97 -2.58
N GLY A 314 5.28 -27.93 -2.55
CA GLY A 314 4.86 -26.53 -2.44
C GLY A 314 5.72 -25.73 -1.47
N SER A 315 5.24 -24.60 -0.98
CA SER A 315 5.90 -23.81 0.09
C SER A 315 5.03 -23.80 1.35
N TYR A 316 5.65 -23.63 2.52
CA TYR A 316 4.93 -23.30 3.76
C TYR A 316 4.30 -21.89 3.68
N GLY A 317 3.32 -21.60 4.53
CA GLY A 317 2.63 -20.29 4.60
C GLY A 317 1.19 -20.32 4.11
N ALA A 318 0.42 -19.28 4.41
CA ALA A 318 -1.03 -19.18 4.14
C ALA A 318 -1.41 -18.21 3.00
N ARG A 319 -0.50 -17.97 2.04
CA ARG A 319 -0.68 -16.97 0.96
C ARG A 319 -1.48 -17.41 -0.27
N ALA A 320 -1.76 -18.71 -0.42
CA ALA A 320 -2.63 -19.28 -1.46
C ALA A 320 -3.91 -19.84 -0.81
N LEU A 321 -5.02 -19.93 -1.55
CA LEU A 321 -6.31 -20.38 -0.99
C LEU A 321 -6.18 -21.73 -0.28
N SER A 322 -5.47 -22.65 -0.91
CA SER A 322 -5.30 -24.00 -0.39
C SER A 322 -4.68 -24.00 1.02
N SER A 323 -3.56 -23.29 1.20
CA SER A 323 -2.90 -23.15 2.49
C SER A 323 -3.64 -22.23 3.46
N TYR A 324 -4.30 -21.17 2.97
CA TYR A 324 -5.13 -20.27 3.78
C TYR A 324 -6.28 -21.04 4.43
N GLY A 325 -6.97 -21.89 3.67
CA GLY A 325 -8.03 -22.75 4.18
C GLY A 325 -7.56 -23.70 5.28
N GLY A 326 -6.35 -24.27 5.13
CA GLY A 326 -5.72 -25.07 6.18
C GLY A 326 -5.43 -24.28 7.45
N ALA A 327 -4.92 -23.05 7.32
CA ALA A 327 -4.72 -22.15 8.45
C ALA A 327 -6.04 -21.74 9.11
N ALA A 328 -7.14 -21.64 8.34
CA ALA A 328 -8.51 -21.41 8.83
C ALA A 328 -9.22 -22.68 9.33
N ALA A 329 -8.49 -23.80 9.46
CA ALA A 329 -9.01 -25.09 9.93
C ALA A 329 -10.18 -25.62 9.09
N ALA A 330 -10.09 -25.53 7.76
CA ALA A 330 -10.92 -26.27 6.81
C ALA A 330 -10.18 -27.51 6.27
N LEU A 331 -10.94 -28.48 5.73
CA LEU A 331 -10.38 -29.53 4.87
C LEU A 331 -10.16 -28.91 3.50
N THR A 332 -8.91 -28.82 3.04
CA THR A 332 -8.61 -28.11 1.80
C THR A 332 -7.83 -28.94 0.81
N VAL A 333 -8.24 -28.91 -0.46
CA VAL A 333 -7.56 -29.59 -1.58
C VAL A 333 -7.41 -28.65 -2.76
N LEU A 334 -6.22 -28.62 -3.35
CA LEU A 334 -5.91 -27.99 -4.64
C LEU A 334 -6.03 -29.05 -5.74
N TYR A 335 -6.76 -28.76 -6.81
CA TYR A 335 -6.89 -29.61 -7.99
C TYR A 335 -6.09 -29.04 -9.14
N GLU A 336 -5.19 -29.83 -9.72
CA GLU A 336 -4.26 -29.37 -10.75
C GLU A 336 -4.34 -30.34 -11.94
N THR A 337 -5.22 -30.05 -12.90
CA THR A 337 -5.32 -30.88 -14.11
C THR A 337 -4.15 -30.59 -15.04
N ARG A 338 -3.47 -31.62 -15.56
CA ARG A 338 -2.39 -31.42 -16.52
C ARG A 338 -2.94 -30.86 -17.82
N ARG A 339 -2.37 -29.74 -18.27
CA ARG A 339 -2.63 -29.17 -19.60
C ARG A 339 -1.39 -29.13 -20.49
N PRO A 340 -1.56 -29.24 -21.82
CA PRO A 340 -0.52 -28.90 -22.79
C PRO A 340 -0.10 -27.42 -22.71
N ARG A 341 1.08 -27.09 -23.26
CA ARG A 341 1.54 -25.70 -23.39
C ARG A 341 0.58 -24.85 -24.22
N ASP A 342 0.04 -25.41 -25.31
CA ASP A 342 -1.05 -24.77 -26.04
C ASP A 342 -2.37 -25.00 -25.29
N ALA A 343 -2.93 -23.91 -24.74
CA ALA A 343 -4.16 -23.92 -23.97
C ALA A 343 -5.38 -24.40 -24.76
N ARG A 344 -5.30 -24.41 -26.10
CA ARG A 344 -6.38 -24.82 -27.02
C ARG A 344 -6.66 -26.31 -27.01
N LEU A 345 -5.67 -27.10 -26.63
CA LEU A 345 -5.72 -28.55 -26.77
C LEU A 345 -6.44 -29.17 -25.57
N GLU A 346 -7.19 -30.25 -25.84
CA GLU A 346 -7.72 -31.16 -24.81
C GLU A 346 -8.58 -30.43 -23.76
N LEU A 347 -9.28 -29.34 -24.10
CA LEU A 347 -10.11 -28.63 -23.11
C LEU A 347 -11.26 -29.49 -22.59
N ASP A 348 -11.90 -30.26 -23.47
CA ASP A 348 -12.96 -31.21 -23.14
C ASP A 348 -12.49 -32.26 -22.12
N ASP A 349 -11.34 -32.89 -22.39
CA ASP A 349 -10.77 -33.90 -21.50
C ASP A 349 -10.28 -33.31 -20.17
N ARG A 350 -9.72 -32.09 -20.20
CA ARG A 350 -9.33 -31.38 -18.96
C ARG A 350 -10.53 -31.03 -18.08
N VAL A 351 -11.63 -30.60 -18.69
CA VAL A 351 -12.91 -30.33 -17.99
C VAL A 351 -13.44 -31.61 -17.36
N ARG A 352 -13.48 -32.71 -18.12
CA ARG A 352 -13.94 -34.02 -17.63
C ARG A 352 -13.18 -34.48 -16.38
N ARG A 353 -11.86 -34.36 -16.36
CA ARG A 353 -11.03 -34.76 -15.20
C ARG A 353 -11.39 -33.97 -13.93
N GLN A 354 -11.65 -32.68 -14.06
CA GLN A 354 -12.09 -31.83 -12.94
C GLN A 354 -13.49 -32.23 -12.44
N GLU A 355 -14.43 -32.49 -13.35
CA GLU A 355 -15.79 -32.96 -13.00
C GLU A 355 -15.74 -34.27 -12.21
N VAL A 356 -14.97 -35.26 -12.69
CA VAL A 356 -14.81 -36.56 -12.00
C VAL A 356 -14.27 -36.37 -10.59
N ALA A 357 -13.27 -35.50 -10.42
CA ALA A 357 -12.71 -35.19 -9.12
C ALA A 357 -13.73 -34.50 -8.19
N LEU A 358 -14.51 -33.53 -8.71
CA LEU A 358 -15.59 -32.87 -7.98
C LEU A 358 -16.68 -33.86 -7.54
N HIS A 359 -17.08 -34.79 -8.41
CA HIS A 359 -18.09 -35.82 -8.10
C HIS A 359 -17.59 -36.75 -7.00
N GLY A 360 -16.33 -37.20 -7.09
CA GLY A 360 -15.68 -38.05 -6.07
C GLY A 360 -15.62 -37.36 -4.70
N MET A 361 -15.22 -36.09 -4.66
CA MET A 361 -15.22 -35.29 -3.43
C MET A 361 -16.62 -35.12 -2.86
N ALA A 362 -17.58 -34.70 -3.68
CA ALA A 362 -18.92 -34.37 -3.21
C ALA A 362 -19.64 -35.60 -2.61
N ARG A 363 -19.51 -36.77 -3.26
CA ARG A 363 -20.06 -38.03 -2.72
C ARG A 363 -19.39 -38.41 -1.39
N TRP A 364 -18.06 -38.35 -1.33
CA TRP A 364 -17.35 -38.67 -0.10
C TRP A 364 -17.75 -37.74 1.07
N VAL A 365 -17.91 -36.44 0.81
CA VAL A 365 -18.37 -35.48 1.83
C VAL A 365 -19.79 -35.77 2.28
N ALA A 366 -20.71 -36.13 1.36
CA ALA A 366 -22.08 -36.49 1.70
C ALA A 366 -22.15 -37.70 2.63
N GLU A 367 -21.40 -38.75 2.28
CA GLU A 367 -21.29 -40.00 3.05
C GLU A 367 -20.64 -39.79 4.43
N ASN A 368 -19.77 -38.78 4.57
CA ASN A 368 -19.00 -38.52 5.78
C ASN A 368 -19.39 -37.20 6.49
N ARG A 369 -20.57 -36.62 6.19
CA ARG A 369 -20.97 -35.27 6.62
C ARG A 369 -20.80 -34.99 8.12
N GLU A 370 -21.23 -35.93 8.96
CA GLU A 370 -21.14 -35.79 10.43
C GLU A 370 -19.68 -35.78 10.89
N ARG A 371 -18.85 -36.66 10.30
CA ARG A 371 -17.41 -36.74 10.61
C ARG A 371 -16.66 -35.51 10.14
N VAL A 372 -17.02 -34.94 8.98
CA VAL A 372 -16.43 -33.69 8.49
C VAL A 372 -16.74 -32.54 9.45
N LEU A 373 -18.00 -32.40 9.86
CA LEU A 373 -18.44 -31.37 10.82
C LEU A 373 -17.74 -31.53 12.17
N GLU A 374 -17.72 -32.75 12.72
CA GLU A 374 -17.06 -33.04 14.00
C GLU A 374 -15.56 -32.75 13.94
N THR A 375 -14.88 -33.17 12.87
CA THR A 375 -13.43 -32.99 12.68
C THR A 375 -13.07 -31.51 12.64
N VAL A 376 -13.78 -30.72 11.83
CA VAL A 376 -13.55 -29.28 11.72
C VAL A 376 -13.90 -28.56 13.03
N ALA A 377 -15.01 -28.89 13.67
CA ALA A 377 -15.41 -28.28 14.94
C ALA A 377 -14.38 -28.57 16.04
N ARG A 378 -13.88 -29.80 16.10
CA ARG A 378 -12.84 -30.23 17.05
C ARG A 378 -11.52 -29.49 16.82
N GLU A 379 -11.04 -29.41 15.58
CA GLU A 379 -9.82 -28.68 15.21
C GLU A 379 -9.93 -27.20 15.62
N ARG A 380 -11.05 -26.54 15.31
CA ARG A 380 -11.31 -25.14 15.66
C ARG A 380 -11.38 -24.92 17.18
N ALA A 381 -12.02 -25.82 17.91
CA ALA A 381 -12.09 -25.76 19.37
C ALA A 381 -10.73 -25.98 20.04
N GLU A 382 -9.90 -26.90 19.51
CA GLU A 382 -8.54 -27.13 20.01
C GLU A 382 -7.65 -25.90 19.77
N LEU A 383 -7.73 -25.27 18.59
CA LEU A 383 -7.02 -24.02 18.30
C LEU A 383 -7.37 -22.91 19.29
N ALA A 384 -8.68 -22.68 19.53
CA ALA A 384 -9.13 -21.69 20.50
C ALA A 384 -8.68 -22.02 21.93
N SER A 385 -8.77 -23.29 22.34
CA SER A 385 -8.33 -23.71 23.68
C SER A 385 -6.83 -23.51 23.90
N ARG A 386 -6.01 -23.74 22.88
CA ARG A 386 -4.56 -23.54 22.93
C ARG A 386 -4.20 -22.06 23.04
N GLY A 387 -4.89 -21.19 22.31
CA GLY A 387 -4.66 -19.74 22.39
C GLY A 387 -5.17 -19.06 23.67
N ALA A 388 -5.96 -19.76 24.50
CA ALA A 388 -6.48 -19.20 25.75
C ALA A 388 -5.45 -19.15 26.90
N ARG A 389 -4.30 -19.81 26.77
CA ARG A 389 -3.28 -19.87 27.83
C ARG A 389 -1.86 -19.83 27.27
N TRP A 390 -0.95 -19.26 28.05
CA TRP A 390 0.48 -19.38 27.80
C TRP A 390 0.96 -20.75 28.28
N ASP A 391 1.43 -21.58 27.37
CA ASP A 391 1.91 -22.94 27.63
C ASP A 391 3.31 -23.09 27.02
N GLU A 392 4.33 -23.31 27.85
CA GLU A 392 5.72 -23.41 27.38
C GLU A 392 5.96 -24.63 26.46
N ALA A 393 5.06 -25.61 26.49
CA ALA A 393 5.09 -26.75 25.57
C ALA A 393 4.41 -26.48 24.22
N ASP A 394 3.61 -25.41 24.09
CA ASP A 394 2.91 -25.05 22.85
C ASP A 394 3.80 -24.14 21.98
N SER A 395 4.60 -24.77 21.12
CA SER A 395 5.44 -24.08 20.14
C SER A 395 4.71 -23.92 18.79
N VAL A 396 4.68 -22.68 18.30
CA VAL A 396 4.24 -22.30 16.95
C VAL A 396 5.43 -22.25 16.00
N ALA A 397 5.23 -22.69 14.76
CA ALA A 397 6.26 -22.63 13.72
C ALA A 397 6.27 -21.24 13.06
N VAL A 398 7.40 -20.54 13.15
CA VAL A 398 7.61 -19.25 12.46
C VAL A 398 8.38 -19.47 11.16
N ARG A 399 9.43 -20.30 11.21
CA ARG A 399 10.14 -20.77 10.01
C ARG A 399 10.24 -22.27 10.01
N VAL A 400 10.10 -22.85 8.83
CA VAL A 400 10.19 -24.29 8.61
C VAL A 400 11.09 -24.61 7.43
N GLU A 401 11.58 -25.82 7.41
CA GLU A 401 12.30 -26.44 6.30
C GLU A 401 11.51 -27.66 5.84
N GLN A 402 11.45 -27.90 4.53
CA GLN A 402 10.77 -29.08 3.99
C GLN A 402 11.67 -30.30 4.09
N VAL A 403 11.07 -31.42 4.47
CA VAL A 403 11.77 -32.71 4.63
C VAL A 403 10.96 -33.81 3.95
N PRO A 404 11.61 -34.86 3.42
CA PRO A 404 10.91 -35.95 2.78
C PRO A 404 10.17 -36.79 3.82
N SER A 405 8.91 -37.14 3.56
CA SER A 405 8.18 -38.12 4.39
C SER A 405 8.12 -39.51 3.78
N ARG A 406 8.30 -39.61 2.46
CA ARG A 406 8.21 -40.84 1.67
C ARG A 406 8.94 -40.70 0.33
N THR A 407 9.16 -41.83 -0.33
CA THR A 407 9.64 -41.91 -1.72
C THR A 407 8.54 -42.50 -2.57
N LEU A 408 8.29 -41.92 -3.76
CA LEU A 408 7.28 -42.40 -4.70
C LEU A 408 7.90 -42.63 -6.10
N PRO A 409 7.38 -43.60 -6.86
CA PRO A 409 7.70 -43.74 -8.28
C PRO A 409 7.16 -42.53 -9.04
N TYR A 410 8.04 -41.80 -9.71
CA TYR A 410 7.72 -40.59 -10.46
C TYR A 410 8.09 -40.74 -11.93
N GLN A 411 7.20 -40.25 -12.80
CA GLN A 411 7.38 -40.26 -14.24
C GLN A 411 7.45 -38.82 -14.74
N LEU A 412 8.39 -38.54 -15.64
CA LEU A 412 8.47 -37.26 -16.32
C LEU A 412 8.89 -37.42 -17.78
N LEU A 413 8.49 -36.46 -18.62
CA LEU A 413 8.87 -36.42 -20.02
C LEU A 413 10.13 -35.56 -20.21
N VAL A 414 11.18 -36.15 -20.77
CA VAL A 414 12.47 -35.52 -21.06
C VAL A 414 12.80 -35.81 -22.52
N ASP A 415 12.99 -34.78 -23.32
CA ASP A 415 13.31 -34.89 -24.76
C ASP A 415 12.37 -35.81 -25.57
N GLY A 416 11.11 -35.95 -25.13
CA GLY A 416 10.11 -36.80 -25.76
C GLY A 416 10.03 -38.23 -25.21
N ASP A 417 10.96 -38.63 -24.34
CA ASP A 417 10.97 -39.93 -23.68
C ASP A 417 10.44 -39.85 -22.25
N THR A 418 9.73 -40.89 -21.81
CA THR A 418 9.27 -41.00 -20.42
C THR A 418 10.38 -41.60 -19.55
N VAL A 419 10.89 -40.81 -18.63
CA VAL A 419 11.88 -41.21 -17.62
C VAL A 419 11.14 -41.58 -16.33
N ARG A 420 11.54 -42.70 -15.72
CA ARG A 420 11.01 -43.18 -14.44
C ARG A 420 12.09 -43.11 -13.36
N LEU A 421 11.74 -42.49 -12.23
CA LEU A 421 12.64 -42.25 -11.11
C LEU A 421 11.94 -42.62 -9.80
N GLU A 422 12.71 -43.01 -8.79
CA GLU A 422 12.24 -43.00 -7.40
C GLU A 422 12.65 -41.67 -6.79
N VAL A 423 11.67 -40.83 -6.42
CA VAL A 423 11.94 -39.47 -5.90
C VAL A 423 11.45 -39.33 -4.47
N PRO A 424 12.27 -38.81 -3.54
CA PRO A 424 11.78 -38.33 -2.25
C PRO A 424 10.75 -37.23 -2.46
N VAL A 425 9.61 -37.31 -1.77
CA VAL A 425 8.58 -36.26 -1.80
C VAL A 425 8.72 -35.42 -0.54
N LEU A 426 9.09 -34.14 -0.70
CA LEU A 426 9.23 -33.17 0.39
C LEU A 426 7.84 -32.62 0.76
N ASP A 427 7.04 -33.45 1.43
CA ASP A 427 5.66 -33.19 1.87
C ASP A 427 5.48 -33.17 3.40
N SER A 428 6.59 -33.08 4.15
CA SER A 428 6.62 -32.84 5.60
C SER A 428 7.48 -31.62 5.93
N THR A 429 7.34 -31.08 7.14
CA THR A 429 8.12 -29.91 7.58
C THR A 429 8.86 -30.15 8.89
N ARG A 430 9.97 -29.44 9.07
CA ARG A 430 10.74 -29.36 10.31
C ARG A 430 10.85 -27.90 10.72
N ILE A 431 10.50 -27.60 11.97
CA ILE A 431 10.59 -26.24 12.51
C ILE A 431 12.07 -25.84 12.65
N THR A 432 12.45 -24.75 11.98
CA THR A 432 13.79 -24.13 12.09
C THR A 432 13.79 -22.91 13.00
N LEU A 433 12.63 -22.27 13.17
CA LEU A 433 12.37 -21.26 14.19
C LEU A 433 10.97 -21.49 14.77
N GLY A 434 10.91 -21.80 16.06
CA GLY A 434 9.65 -21.94 16.80
C GLY A 434 9.56 -20.95 17.94
N ARG A 435 8.33 -20.59 18.33
CA ARG A 435 8.05 -19.68 19.46
C ARG A 435 6.91 -20.21 20.31
N ILE A 436 6.89 -19.89 21.60
CA ILE A 436 5.74 -20.21 22.44
C ILE A 436 4.51 -19.47 21.94
N ARG A 437 3.34 -20.11 21.89
CA ARG A 437 2.09 -19.44 21.51
C ARG A 437 1.75 -18.33 22.53
N PRO A 438 1.58 -17.07 22.10
CA PRO A 438 1.09 -16.02 22.98
C PRO A 438 -0.41 -16.17 23.23
N VAL A 439 -0.95 -15.58 24.31
CA VAL A 439 -2.41 -15.56 24.50
C VAL A 439 -3.11 -14.52 23.62
N ALA A 440 -2.36 -13.47 23.25
CA ALA A 440 -2.81 -12.40 22.38
C ALA A 440 -1.61 -11.65 21.80
N TYR A 441 -1.84 -10.95 20.69
CA TYR A 441 -0.98 -9.86 20.26
C TYR A 441 -1.54 -8.52 20.70
N LEU A 442 -0.66 -7.59 21.04
CA LEU A 442 -0.98 -6.19 21.26
C LEU A 442 -0.35 -5.37 20.14
N ILE A 443 -1.13 -4.51 19.51
CA ILE A 443 -0.71 -3.59 18.44
C ILE A 443 -0.84 -2.16 18.98
N GLU A 444 0.23 -1.37 18.89
CA GLU A 444 0.22 0.01 19.36
C GLU A 444 -0.82 0.89 18.60
N PRO A 445 -1.40 1.93 19.24
CA PRO A 445 -2.56 2.64 18.70
C PRO A 445 -2.35 3.26 17.32
N HIS A 446 -1.13 3.72 17.02
CA HIS A 446 -0.79 4.37 15.75
C HIS A 446 -0.72 3.41 14.55
N ARG A 447 -0.82 2.08 14.79
CA ARG A 447 -0.87 1.01 13.79
C ARG A 447 -2.29 0.48 13.55
N ARG A 448 -3.29 1.38 13.58
CA ARG A 448 -4.69 1.05 13.31
C ARG A 448 -4.88 0.30 11.98
N GLU A 449 -4.10 0.63 10.95
CA GLU A 449 -4.13 -0.03 9.65
C GLU A 449 -3.88 -1.55 9.74
N VAL A 450 -3.03 -1.98 10.67
CA VAL A 450 -2.74 -3.40 10.93
C VAL A 450 -3.95 -4.08 11.56
N ALA A 451 -4.60 -3.42 12.53
CA ALA A 451 -5.80 -3.93 13.19
C ALA A 451 -6.98 -4.07 12.22
N GLU A 452 -7.19 -3.07 11.35
CA GLU A 452 -8.21 -3.12 10.28
C GLU A 452 -7.95 -4.24 9.29
N HIS A 453 -6.68 -4.42 8.89
CA HIS A 453 -6.29 -5.51 7.99
C HIS A 453 -6.59 -6.89 8.59
N LEU A 454 -6.26 -7.10 9.86
CA LEU A 454 -6.59 -8.35 10.56
C LEU A 454 -8.10 -8.59 10.61
N ALA A 455 -8.89 -7.54 10.84
CA ALA A 455 -10.35 -7.65 10.84
C ALA A 455 -10.89 -8.17 9.51
N LEU A 456 -10.32 -7.79 8.35
CA LEU A 456 -10.75 -8.32 7.04
C LEU A 456 -10.66 -9.84 6.92
N HIS A 457 -9.74 -10.48 7.65
CA HIS A 457 -9.64 -11.95 7.70
C HIS A 457 -10.68 -12.63 8.60
N GLY A 458 -11.52 -11.87 9.30
CA GLY A 458 -12.47 -12.38 10.29
C GLY A 458 -11.91 -12.46 11.70
N LEU A 459 -10.69 -11.95 11.94
CA LEU A 459 -10.10 -11.91 13.27
C LEU A 459 -10.86 -10.95 14.17
N GLN A 460 -11.12 -11.41 15.39
CA GLN A 460 -11.68 -10.58 16.45
C GLN A 460 -10.61 -9.65 17.01
N VAL A 461 -10.86 -8.35 16.91
CA VAL A 461 -9.98 -7.29 17.44
C VAL A 461 -10.75 -6.47 18.47
N ASP A 462 -10.15 -6.30 19.64
CA ASP A 462 -10.64 -5.42 20.72
C ASP A 462 -9.73 -4.18 20.83
N ARG A 463 -10.27 -3.04 21.27
CA ARG A 463 -9.50 -1.83 21.60
C ARG A 463 -9.49 -1.60 23.11
N LEU A 464 -8.33 -1.27 23.68
CA LEU A 464 -8.20 -0.96 25.11
C LEU A 464 -8.80 0.42 25.42
N LEU A 465 -9.65 0.51 26.45
CA LEU A 465 -10.29 1.77 26.85
C LEU A 465 -9.47 2.56 27.89
N ALA A 466 -8.44 1.95 28.46
CA ALA A 466 -7.55 2.53 29.45
C ALA A 466 -6.13 1.96 29.27
N PRO A 467 -5.08 2.66 29.71
CA PRO A 467 -3.73 2.11 29.68
C PRO A 467 -3.60 0.88 30.58
N ALA A 468 -2.74 -0.06 30.21
CA ALA A 468 -2.50 -1.32 30.92
C ALA A 468 -1.02 -1.72 30.90
N ALA A 469 -0.56 -2.35 31.98
CA ALA A 469 0.77 -2.95 32.07
C ALA A 469 0.61 -4.47 32.15
N VAL A 470 1.14 -5.22 31.17
CA VAL A 470 0.87 -6.66 31.03
C VAL A 470 2.16 -7.44 30.83
N ALA A 471 2.26 -8.63 31.43
CA ALA A 471 3.39 -9.53 31.16
C ALA A 471 3.40 -9.95 29.69
N GLY A 472 4.52 -9.73 29.02
CA GLY A 472 4.64 -9.94 27.58
C GLY A 472 6.08 -9.92 27.08
N GLU A 473 6.18 -9.90 25.76
CA GLU A 473 7.40 -9.98 24.98
C GLU A 473 7.33 -8.96 23.85
N SER A 474 8.40 -8.18 23.67
CA SER A 474 8.55 -7.26 22.53
C SER A 474 9.65 -7.74 21.61
N TYR A 475 9.52 -7.44 20.33
CA TYR A 475 10.59 -7.71 19.37
C TYR A 475 11.52 -6.52 19.26
N ARG A 476 12.82 -6.78 19.25
CA ARG A 476 13.85 -5.82 18.83
C ARG A 476 14.43 -6.29 17.50
N ILE A 477 14.41 -5.40 16.50
CA ILE A 477 14.92 -5.70 15.16
C ILE A 477 16.45 -5.82 15.21
N GLU A 478 16.99 -6.98 14.83
CA GLU A 478 18.44 -7.23 14.77
C GLU A 478 19.00 -7.00 13.37
N SER A 479 18.25 -7.44 12.35
CA SER A 479 18.58 -7.18 10.96
C SER A 479 17.33 -7.14 10.09
N VAL A 480 17.44 -6.38 9.00
CA VAL A 480 16.47 -6.37 7.90
C VAL A 480 17.28 -6.42 6.61
N SER A 481 17.04 -7.42 5.77
CA SER A 481 17.53 -7.45 4.39
C SER A 481 16.35 -7.39 3.44
N ARG A 482 16.50 -6.66 2.33
CA ARG A 482 15.45 -6.45 1.34
C ARG A 482 15.77 -7.22 0.06
N GLY A 483 14.74 -7.71 -0.63
CA GLY A 483 14.87 -8.24 -1.99
C GLY A 483 15.42 -7.17 -2.94
N ASP A 484 16.13 -7.61 -3.97
CA ASP A 484 16.68 -6.73 -5.03
C ASP A 484 15.63 -6.32 -6.06
N ARG A 485 14.45 -6.94 -6.02
CA ARG A 485 13.33 -6.68 -6.94
C ARG A 485 11.99 -6.76 -6.21
N PRO A 486 10.95 -6.06 -6.72
CA PRO A 486 9.59 -6.29 -6.27
C PRO A 486 9.13 -7.72 -6.55
N TYR A 487 8.33 -8.25 -5.64
CA TYR A 487 7.58 -9.49 -5.75
C TYR A 487 6.10 -9.18 -5.42
N GLU A 488 5.18 -9.50 -6.32
CA GLU A 488 3.73 -9.28 -6.15
C GLU A 488 3.33 -7.85 -5.74
N GLY A 489 4.14 -6.83 -6.06
CA GLY A 489 3.87 -5.43 -5.73
C GLY A 489 4.37 -4.97 -4.36
N TYR A 490 5.35 -5.65 -3.77
CA TYR A 490 6.14 -5.17 -2.62
C TYR A 490 7.58 -5.67 -2.72
N ILE A 491 8.49 -5.14 -1.90
CA ILE A 491 9.85 -5.71 -1.75
C ILE A 491 9.83 -6.61 -0.54
N GLU A 492 10.18 -7.89 -0.67
CA GLU A 492 10.23 -8.78 0.50
C GLU A 492 11.31 -8.34 1.49
N ARG A 493 11.00 -8.44 2.79
CA ARG A 493 11.94 -8.25 3.89
C ARG A 493 12.21 -9.60 4.54
N THR A 494 13.50 -9.93 4.67
CA THR A 494 13.95 -10.95 5.60
C THR A 494 14.38 -10.26 6.88
N VAL A 495 13.70 -10.54 7.97
CA VAL A 495 13.94 -9.92 9.28
C VAL A 495 14.49 -10.96 10.25
N THR A 496 15.34 -10.51 11.17
CA THR A 496 15.65 -11.25 12.39
C THR A 496 15.39 -10.37 13.60
N THR A 497 14.85 -10.96 14.67
CA THR A 497 14.54 -10.24 15.91
C THR A 497 15.09 -10.95 17.14
N SER A 498 15.37 -10.18 18.18
CA SER A 498 15.54 -10.66 19.54
C SER A 498 14.27 -10.38 20.36
N ILE A 499 14.00 -11.21 21.37
CA ILE A 499 12.84 -11.06 22.25
C ILE A 499 13.25 -10.40 23.55
N GLU A 500 12.52 -9.36 23.93
CA GLU A 500 12.63 -8.68 25.22
C GLU A 500 11.42 -9.03 26.08
N ALA A 501 11.59 -9.97 27.00
CA ALA A 501 10.55 -10.36 27.95
C ALA A 501 10.48 -9.38 29.13
N GLY A 502 9.26 -9.04 29.55
CA GLY A 502 9.04 -8.13 30.67
C GLY A 502 7.60 -7.65 30.76
N THR A 503 7.42 -6.44 31.26
CA THR A 503 6.13 -5.74 31.26
C THR A 503 6.01 -4.94 29.96
N VAL A 504 4.93 -5.18 29.22
CA VAL A 504 4.52 -4.37 28.07
C VAL A 504 3.56 -3.29 28.57
N GLU A 505 4.00 -2.04 28.48
CA GLU A 505 3.15 -0.87 28.71
C GLU A 505 2.29 -0.62 27.46
N ALA A 506 0.98 -0.70 27.62
CA ALA A 506 -0.02 -0.53 26.57
C ALA A 506 -0.79 0.76 26.84
N PRO A 507 -0.70 1.80 25.98
CA PRO A 507 -1.56 2.97 26.11
C PRO A 507 -3.04 2.62 25.86
N ALA A 508 -3.95 3.51 26.29
CA ALA A 508 -5.33 3.45 25.83
C ALA A 508 -5.39 3.59 24.30
N GLY A 509 -6.34 2.91 23.67
CA GLY A 509 -6.46 2.87 22.21
C GLY A 509 -5.65 1.76 21.53
N SER A 510 -4.80 1.02 22.24
CA SER A 510 -4.08 -0.14 21.67
C SER A 510 -5.05 -1.24 21.26
N TYR A 511 -4.69 -2.00 20.23
CA TYR A 511 -5.53 -3.08 19.70
C TYR A 511 -5.04 -4.44 20.21
N LEU A 512 -5.98 -5.24 20.71
CA LEU A 512 -5.77 -6.56 21.27
C LEU A 512 -6.36 -7.62 20.33
N VAL A 513 -5.50 -8.53 19.87
CA VAL A 513 -5.86 -9.63 18.97
C VAL A 513 -5.65 -10.94 19.74
N ARG A 514 -6.74 -11.47 20.32
CA ARG A 514 -6.68 -12.68 21.16
C ARG A 514 -6.46 -13.92 20.31
N LEU A 515 -5.75 -14.92 20.82
CA LEU A 515 -5.55 -16.18 20.09
C LEU A 515 -6.55 -17.27 20.47
N ASP A 516 -7.50 -17.02 21.38
CA ASP A 516 -8.57 -17.94 21.74
C ASP A 516 -9.73 -17.95 20.72
N GLN A 517 -9.36 -18.00 19.44
CA GLN A 517 -10.28 -18.01 18.30
C GLN A 517 -9.81 -18.96 17.18
N PRO A 518 -10.73 -19.48 16.33
CA PRO A 518 -10.39 -20.45 15.28
C PRO A 518 -9.36 -19.97 14.25
N LEU A 519 -9.25 -18.65 14.06
CA LEU A 519 -8.35 -18.04 13.06
C LEU A 519 -6.96 -17.69 13.62
N ALA A 520 -6.60 -18.19 14.81
CA ALA A 520 -5.33 -17.87 15.45
C ALA A 520 -4.11 -18.12 14.57
N ARG A 521 -4.12 -19.15 13.70
CA ARG A 521 -3.01 -19.43 12.76
C ARG A 521 -2.79 -18.30 11.74
N ILE A 522 -3.87 -17.63 11.29
CA ILE A 522 -3.77 -16.48 10.39
C ILE A 522 -3.09 -15.30 11.11
N ALA A 523 -3.47 -15.04 12.37
CA ALA A 523 -2.83 -14.01 13.17
C ALA A 523 -1.33 -14.29 13.38
N LEU A 524 -0.94 -15.54 13.63
CA LEU A 524 0.47 -15.93 13.76
C LEU A 524 1.27 -15.64 12.47
N HIS A 525 0.75 -16.03 11.30
CA HIS A 525 1.42 -15.76 10.03
C HIS A 525 1.60 -14.25 9.77
N LEU A 526 0.61 -13.43 10.14
CA LEU A 526 0.64 -11.99 9.90
C LEU A 526 1.49 -11.21 10.92
N LEU A 527 1.62 -11.69 12.16
CA LEU A 527 2.16 -10.92 13.30
C LEU A 527 3.49 -11.46 13.87
N GLU A 528 3.99 -12.61 13.39
CA GLU A 528 5.34 -13.07 13.71
C GLU A 528 6.38 -12.46 12.73
N PRO A 529 7.27 -11.55 13.17
CA PRO A 529 8.15 -10.76 12.29
C PRO A 529 9.01 -11.55 11.28
N GLU A 530 9.40 -12.78 11.63
CA GLU A 530 10.25 -13.63 10.81
C GLU A 530 9.50 -14.64 9.93
N ASP A 531 8.16 -14.65 9.97
CA ASP A 531 7.37 -15.38 8.97
C ASP A 531 7.50 -14.66 7.61
N GLU A 532 7.72 -15.42 6.54
CA GLU A 532 7.84 -14.90 5.18
C GLU A 532 6.55 -14.19 4.70
N ASN A 533 5.42 -14.47 5.34
CA ASN A 533 4.11 -13.88 5.05
C ASN A 533 3.64 -12.87 6.12
N SER A 534 4.53 -12.41 7.00
CA SER A 534 4.19 -11.41 8.01
C SER A 534 3.96 -10.04 7.41
N LEU A 535 3.16 -9.21 8.09
CA LEU A 535 2.97 -7.82 7.68
C LEU A 535 4.31 -7.06 7.64
N LEU A 536 5.25 -7.42 8.53
CA LEU A 536 6.61 -6.90 8.50
C LEU A 536 7.42 -7.36 7.27
N SER A 537 7.39 -8.65 6.93
CA SER A 537 8.05 -9.16 5.71
C SER A 537 7.49 -8.52 4.44
N MET A 538 6.20 -8.15 4.48
CA MET A 538 5.48 -7.47 3.41
C MET A 538 5.64 -5.93 3.42
N GLY A 539 6.37 -5.35 4.38
CA GLY A 539 6.73 -3.93 4.41
C GLY A 539 5.72 -2.98 5.07
N TRP A 540 4.77 -3.48 5.85
CA TRP A 540 3.77 -2.64 6.53
C TRP A 540 4.34 -1.75 7.64
N PHE A 541 5.56 -2.03 8.10
CA PHE A 541 6.23 -1.29 9.16
C PHE A 541 7.51 -0.63 8.67
N THR A 542 7.47 -0.08 7.45
CA THR A 542 8.66 0.47 6.77
C THR A 542 9.42 1.53 7.61
N THR A 543 8.73 2.28 8.48
CA THR A 543 9.36 3.25 9.42
C THR A 543 10.10 2.61 10.62
N GLU A 544 9.87 1.32 10.89
CA GLU A 544 10.45 0.54 11.98
C GLU A 544 11.58 -0.41 11.51
N GLU A 545 11.85 -0.49 10.21
CA GLU A 545 12.85 -1.39 9.60
C GLU A 545 14.31 -0.92 9.84
N ARG A 546 14.68 -0.73 11.11
CA ARG A 546 16.02 -0.28 11.54
C ARG A 546 16.51 -1.14 12.70
N ARG A 547 17.79 -1.50 12.66
CA ARG A 547 18.44 -2.27 13.74
C ARG A 547 18.32 -1.54 15.07
N GLY A 548 17.96 -2.28 16.12
CA GLY A 548 17.80 -1.79 17.49
C GLY A 548 16.42 -1.20 17.79
N VAL A 549 15.57 -0.97 16.78
CA VAL A 549 14.20 -0.48 16.97
C VAL A 549 13.33 -1.58 17.58
N ARG A 550 12.47 -1.19 18.53
CA ARG A 550 11.42 -2.03 19.09
C ARG A 550 10.21 -2.01 18.16
N HIS A 551 9.70 -3.17 17.81
CA HIS A 551 8.55 -3.31 16.92
C HIS A 551 7.23 -2.96 17.64
N SER A 552 6.28 -2.35 16.92
CA SER A 552 4.95 -1.93 17.43
C SER A 552 3.95 -3.08 17.66
N VAL A 553 4.37 -4.33 17.48
CA VAL A 553 3.57 -5.52 17.80
C VAL A 553 4.24 -6.28 18.93
N HIS A 554 3.46 -6.64 19.95
CA HIS A 554 3.93 -7.34 21.14
C HIS A 554 3.18 -8.66 21.34
N ARG A 555 3.86 -9.63 21.93
CA ARG A 555 3.31 -10.93 22.33
C ARG A 555 2.93 -10.89 23.81
N LEU A 556 1.68 -11.18 24.14
CA LEU A 556 1.23 -11.18 25.53
C LEU A 556 1.27 -12.60 26.14
N ARG A 557 1.70 -12.68 27.39
CA ARG A 557 1.67 -13.91 28.21
C ARG A 557 0.36 -14.04 29.01
N ALA A 558 -0.33 -12.92 29.22
CA ALA A 558 -1.63 -12.84 29.88
C ALA A 558 -2.49 -11.76 29.20
N LEU A 559 -3.81 -11.81 29.38
CA LEU A 559 -4.69 -10.75 28.89
C LEU A 559 -4.63 -9.53 29.85
N PRO A 560 -4.77 -8.29 29.33
CA PRO A 560 -4.92 -7.10 30.16
C PRO A 560 -6.21 -7.18 31.01
N THR A 561 -6.18 -6.57 32.20
CA THR A 561 -7.32 -6.51 33.13
C THR A 561 -8.14 -5.22 33.03
N VAL A 562 -7.96 -4.47 31.93
CA VAL A 562 -8.73 -3.24 31.65
C VAL A 562 -9.95 -3.53 30.77
N ALA A 563 -10.93 -2.63 30.80
CA ALA A 563 -12.06 -2.70 29.90
C ALA A 563 -11.59 -2.56 28.43
N THR A 564 -12.18 -3.38 27.57
CA THR A 564 -11.97 -3.33 26.13
C THR A 564 -13.31 -3.17 25.43
N GLU A 565 -13.28 -2.67 24.20
CA GLU A 565 -14.43 -2.66 23.30
C GLU A 565 -14.13 -3.46 22.03
N ARG A 566 -15.11 -4.19 21.54
CA ARG A 566 -15.00 -4.92 20.27
C ARG A 566 -15.07 -3.93 19.11
N VAL A 567 -13.97 -3.78 18.37
CA VAL A 567 -13.93 -2.90 17.18
C VAL A 567 -14.21 -3.65 15.88
N THR A 568 -14.11 -4.98 15.87
CA THR A 568 -14.60 -5.79 14.74
C THR A 568 -16.07 -6.14 14.94
N ALA A 569 -16.96 -5.55 14.13
CA ALA A 569 -18.35 -5.96 14.00
C ALA A 569 -18.50 -7.03 12.90
N THR A 570 -19.66 -7.69 12.85
CA THR A 570 -20.05 -8.55 11.73
C THR A 570 -21.28 -7.98 11.06
N ASP A 571 -21.30 -7.90 9.74
CA ASP A 571 -22.51 -7.51 9.00
C ASP A 571 -23.59 -8.60 9.08
N SER A 572 -24.75 -8.36 8.47
CA SER A 572 -25.86 -9.33 8.46
C SER A 572 -25.52 -10.67 7.81
N ARG A 573 -24.44 -10.74 7.01
CA ARG A 573 -23.92 -11.97 6.40
C ARG A 573 -22.83 -12.63 7.25
N GLY A 574 -22.43 -12.02 8.36
CA GLY A 574 -21.33 -12.52 9.19
C GLY A 574 -19.94 -12.09 8.70
N ALA A 575 -19.86 -11.24 7.65
CA ALA A 575 -18.58 -10.72 7.18
C ALA A 575 -18.05 -9.68 8.17
N PRO A 576 -16.74 -9.71 8.48
CA PRO A 576 -16.16 -8.75 9.41
C PRO A 576 -16.19 -7.34 8.82
N ARG A 577 -16.56 -6.36 9.66
CA ARG A 577 -16.52 -4.94 9.36
C ARG A 577 -15.83 -4.24 10.51
N TRP A 578 -15.08 -3.19 10.19
CA TRP A 578 -14.60 -2.29 11.21
C TRP A 578 -15.78 -1.48 11.75
N ALA A 579 -16.00 -1.49 13.05
CA ALA A 579 -16.93 -0.59 13.72
C ALA A 579 -16.23 0.75 13.88
N ASP A 580 -16.53 1.70 12.99
CA ASP A 580 -16.04 3.06 13.14
C ASP A 580 -16.54 3.66 14.45
N ALA A 581 -15.66 3.72 15.44
CA ALA A 581 -15.81 4.64 16.55
C ALA A 581 -15.59 6.07 15.99
N GLY A 582 -16.61 6.61 15.32
CA GLY A 582 -16.52 7.91 14.70
C GLY A 582 -17.45 8.20 13.52
N THR A 583 -18.62 7.54 13.39
CA THR A 583 -19.68 8.14 12.57
C THR A 583 -19.83 9.58 13.00
N VAL A 584 -19.60 10.49 12.05
CA VAL A 584 -19.63 11.95 12.20
C VAL A 584 -20.89 12.35 12.96
N ASP A 585 -20.78 12.49 14.27
CA ASP A 585 -21.76 13.23 15.04
C ASP A 585 -21.61 14.67 14.58
N ARG A 586 -22.59 15.11 13.79
CA ARG A 586 -22.79 16.54 13.51
C ARG A 586 -22.73 17.28 14.85
N VAL A 587 -21.77 18.18 14.91
CA VAL A 587 -21.51 19.17 15.96
C VAL A 587 -22.76 19.45 16.78
N THR A 588 -22.74 19.02 18.04
CA THR A 588 -23.65 19.60 19.04
C THR A 588 -23.04 20.93 19.48
N PRO A 589 -23.74 22.07 19.35
CA PRO A 589 -23.26 23.33 19.90
C PRO A 589 -23.04 23.15 21.41
N VAL A 590 -21.80 23.34 21.86
CA VAL A 590 -21.51 23.42 23.30
C VAL A 590 -22.10 24.74 23.79
N GLU A 591 -23.07 24.69 24.70
CA GLU A 591 -23.50 25.88 25.45
C GLU A 591 -22.34 26.30 26.35
N VAL A 592 -21.66 27.38 25.97
CA VAL A 592 -20.62 28.00 26.78
C VAL A 592 -21.27 29.02 27.70
N ASP A 593 -21.04 28.87 29.00
CA ASP A 593 -21.36 29.85 30.04
C ASP A 593 -20.64 31.17 29.72
N ARG A 594 -21.42 32.19 29.27
CA ARG A 594 -20.91 33.49 28.82
C ARG A 594 -20.54 34.43 29.97
N ASP A 595 -20.79 34.05 31.23
CA ASP A 595 -20.77 34.98 32.37
C ASP A 595 -19.47 34.98 33.20
N ARG A 596 -18.39 34.32 32.75
CA ARG A 596 -17.06 34.41 33.38
C ARG A 596 -15.96 34.75 32.39
N ALA A 597 -15.62 36.04 32.30
CA ALA A 597 -14.40 36.49 31.65
C ALA A 597 -13.17 36.11 32.49
N ARG A 598 -12.42 35.10 32.07
CA ARG A 598 -11.03 34.88 32.50
C ARG A 598 -10.10 35.64 31.55
N PRO A 599 -8.99 36.23 32.05
CA PRO A 599 -7.93 36.74 31.18
C PRO A 599 -7.46 35.63 30.25
N TRP A 600 -7.11 35.97 29.00
CA TRP A 600 -6.45 35.02 28.10
C TRP A 600 -5.24 34.41 28.82
N VAL A 601 -5.09 33.10 28.67
CA VAL A 601 -3.90 32.38 29.12
C VAL A 601 -2.65 33.16 28.71
N ASP A 602 -1.74 33.42 29.65
CA ASP A 602 -0.51 34.16 29.34
C ASP A 602 0.25 33.42 28.23
N VAL A 603 0.35 34.03 27.06
CA VAL A 603 0.99 33.50 25.85
C VAL A 603 2.50 33.76 25.84
N ALA A 604 3.02 34.50 26.83
CA ALA A 604 4.44 34.59 27.13
C ALA A 604 4.82 33.49 28.12
N ARG A 605 5.48 32.43 27.61
CA ARG A 605 5.83 31.24 28.40
C ARG A 605 7.17 30.68 27.97
N ASP A 606 7.90 30.18 28.96
CA ASP A 606 9.14 29.41 28.77
C ASP A 606 8.89 27.89 28.63
N VAL A 607 7.62 27.47 28.54
CA VAL A 607 7.18 26.08 28.35
C VAL A 607 6.14 25.98 27.24
N PRO A 608 6.10 24.87 26.48
CA PRO A 608 5.12 24.67 25.42
C PRO A 608 3.71 24.60 26.00
N ALA A 609 2.72 25.10 25.26
CA ALA A 609 1.32 24.85 25.60
C ALA A 609 0.95 23.43 25.14
N ASP A 610 0.30 22.68 26.03
CA ASP A 610 -0.19 21.35 25.69
C ASP A 610 -1.44 21.42 24.78
N TYR A 611 -1.80 20.27 24.22
CA TYR A 611 -2.94 20.15 23.31
C TYR A 611 -4.24 20.72 23.88
N GLU A 612 -4.56 20.42 25.15
CA GLU A 612 -5.81 20.86 25.78
C GLU A 612 -5.81 22.37 26.04
N GLU A 613 -4.67 22.95 26.43
CA GLU A 613 -4.51 24.40 26.59
C GLU A 613 -4.76 25.15 25.28
N VAL A 614 -4.17 24.68 24.16
CA VAL A 614 -4.35 25.30 22.84
C VAL A 614 -5.80 25.21 22.37
N VAL A 615 -6.41 24.03 22.50
CA VAL A 615 -7.81 23.83 22.11
C VAL A 615 -8.75 24.67 22.98
N HIS A 616 -8.48 24.76 24.29
CA HIS A 616 -9.25 25.60 25.21
C HIS A 616 -9.16 27.07 24.83
N PHE A 617 -7.96 27.59 24.55
CA PHE A 617 -7.73 28.98 24.16
C PHE A 617 -8.62 29.40 22.98
N PHE A 618 -8.63 28.62 21.89
CA PHE A 618 -9.43 28.95 20.71
C PHE A 618 -10.93 28.75 20.92
N ARG A 619 -11.36 27.74 21.69
CA ARG A 619 -12.78 27.56 22.03
C ARG A 619 -13.32 28.70 22.89
N GLU A 620 -12.53 29.17 23.85
CA GLU A 620 -12.85 30.34 24.66
C GLU A 620 -12.96 31.60 23.77
N MET A 621 -12.03 31.77 22.84
CA MET A 621 -12.06 32.86 21.85
C MET A 621 -13.34 32.87 21.00
N ALA A 622 -13.66 31.75 20.36
CA ALA A 622 -14.87 31.62 19.55
C ALA A 622 -16.17 31.78 20.36
N SER A 623 -16.16 31.50 21.66
CA SER A 623 -17.34 31.70 22.52
C SER A 623 -17.65 33.18 22.80
N ARG A 624 -16.64 34.05 22.71
CA ARG A 624 -16.71 35.48 23.05
C ARG A 624 -16.79 36.37 21.82
N ILE A 625 -16.19 35.95 20.71
CA ILE A 625 -15.93 36.80 19.55
C ILE A 625 -16.61 36.18 18.32
N PRO A 626 -17.73 36.76 17.84
CA PRO A 626 -18.49 36.23 16.70
C PRO A 626 -17.68 36.13 15.40
N GLU A 627 -16.64 36.93 15.27
CA GLU A 627 -15.71 36.94 14.12
C GLU A 627 -14.76 35.73 14.10
N VAL A 628 -14.72 34.93 15.18
CA VAL A 628 -13.85 33.76 15.34
C VAL A 628 -14.68 32.48 15.31
N SER A 629 -14.24 31.51 14.50
CA SER A 629 -14.82 30.16 14.49
C SER A 629 -13.72 29.10 14.63
N VAL A 630 -14.08 27.97 15.25
CA VAL A 630 -13.19 26.81 15.44
C VAL A 630 -13.93 25.57 14.97
N ARG A 631 -13.29 24.78 14.12
CA ARG A 631 -13.86 23.58 13.52
C ARG A 631 -12.85 22.44 13.51
N GLU A 632 -13.28 21.24 13.91
CA GLU A 632 -12.50 20.01 13.72
C GLU A 632 -12.39 19.70 12.21
N ILE A 633 -11.18 19.46 11.72
CA ILE A 633 -10.87 19.16 10.31
C ILE A 633 -10.34 17.74 10.09
N GLY A 634 -10.17 16.97 11.17
CA GLY A 634 -9.65 15.62 11.09
C GLY A 634 -9.12 15.16 12.43
N ARG A 635 -8.62 13.93 12.47
CA ARG A 635 -8.00 13.35 13.66
C ARG A 635 -6.63 12.79 13.33
N SER A 636 -5.70 12.94 14.26
CA SER A 636 -4.36 12.34 14.18
C SER A 636 -4.41 10.82 14.28
N ARG A 637 -3.27 10.15 14.09
CA ARG A 637 -3.16 8.69 14.22
C ARG A 637 -3.58 8.17 15.61
N ALA A 638 -3.33 8.93 16.69
CA ALA A 638 -3.81 8.59 18.04
C ALA A 638 -5.24 9.10 18.34
N GLY A 639 -5.94 9.65 17.35
CA GLY A 639 -7.34 10.06 17.47
C GLY A 639 -7.57 11.46 18.04
N ARG A 640 -6.53 12.29 18.21
CA ARG A 640 -6.66 13.68 18.68
C ARG A 640 -7.23 14.55 17.56
N ALA A 641 -8.18 15.42 17.88
CA ALA A 641 -8.81 16.31 16.91
C ALA A 641 -7.86 17.42 16.44
N ILE A 642 -7.79 17.64 15.13
CA ILE A 642 -7.06 18.72 14.48
C ILE A 642 -8.07 19.83 14.20
N HIS A 643 -7.72 21.08 14.51
CA HIS A 643 -8.66 22.20 14.44
C HIS A 643 -8.21 23.26 13.44
N LEU A 644 -9.15 23.72 12.62
CA LEU A 644 -9.05 24.95 11.83
C LEU A 644 -9.73 26.08 12.60
N VAL A 645 -9.03 27.20 12.73
CA VAL A 645 -9.54 28.45 13.28
C VAL A 645 -9.69 29.46 12.15
N THR A 646 -10.82 30.16 12.10
CA THR A 646 -11.06 31.21 11.10
C THR A 646 -11.40 32.53 11.80
N LEU A 647 -10.72 33.61 11.41
CA LEU A 647 -10.95 34.98 11.89
C LEU A 647 -11.25 35.91 10.71
N ALA A 648 -12.39 36.61 10.72
CA ALA A 648 -12.76 37.60 9.70
C ALA A 648 -13.91 38.53 10.16
N GLU A 649 -13.93 39.79 9.71
CA GLU A 649 -15.00 40.77 10.02
C GLU A 649 -15.53 41.43 8.72
N PRO A 650 -16.80 41.21 8.30
CA PRO A 650 -17.76 40.23 8.82
C PRO A 650 -17.25 38.79 8.74
N GLY A 651 -17.76 37.90 9.60
CA GLY A 651 -17.36 36.49 9.69
C GLY A 651 -17.43 35.72 8.36
N ALA A 652 -16.50 34.78 8.16
CA ALA A 652 -16.44 33.89 7.01
C ALA A 652 -16.10 32.46 7.45
N ALA A 653 -17.11 31.68 7.84
CA ALA A 653 -16.91 30.35 8.45
C ALA A 653 -16.71 29.22 7.43
N THR A 654 -17.02 29.47 6.15
CA THR A 654 -16.88 28.48 5.07
C THR A 654 -16.04 29.02 3.91
N PRO A 655 -15.46 28.13 3.07
CA PRO A 655 -14.78 28.53 1.85
C PRO A 655 -15.64 29.41 0.94
N THR A 656 -16.94 29.13 0.86
CA THR A 656 -17.90 29.90 0.05
C THR A 656 -18.05 31.32 0.59
N ASP A 657 -18.14 31.49 1.91
CA ASP A 657 -18.23 32.82 2.53
C ASP A 657 -16.94 33.61 2.30
N ALA A 658 -15.79 32.96 2.48
CA ALA A 658 -14.48 33.60 2.31
C ALA A 658 -14.28 34.09 0.87
N HIS A 659 -14.52 33.24 -0.13
CA HIS A 659 -14.43 33.63 -1.54
C HIS A 659 -15.51 34.66 -1.92
N GLY A 660 -16.73 34.53 -1.40
CA GLY A 660 -17.82 35.47 -1.63
C GLY A 660 -17.56 36.86 -1.06
N SER A 661 -16.74 36.96 -0.01
CA SER A 661 -16.36 38.25 0.60
C SER A 661 -15.43 39.09 -0.28
N GLY A 662 -14.74 38.48 -1.25
CA GLY A 662 -13.76 39.15 -2.10
C GLY A 662 -12.50 39.61 -1.36
N ARG A 663 -12.27 39.16 -0.12
CA ARG A 663 -11.06 39.42 0.67
C ARG A 663 -9.97 38.38 0.37
N PRO A 664 -8.68 38.75 0.43
CA PRO A 664 -7.59 37.79 0.42
C PRO A 664 -7.69 36.85 1.61
N ILE A 665 -7.19 35.63 1.41
CA ILE A 665 -7.22 34.56 2.39
C ILE A 665 -5.77 34.23 2.76
N LEU A 666 -5.41 34.38 4.02
CA LEU A 666 -4.11 34.01 4.59
C LEU A 666 -4.28 32.69 5.35
N PHE A 667 -3.49 31.68 4.99
CA PHE A 667 -3.41 30.43 5.76
C PHE A 667 -2.06 30.34 6.49
N VAL A 668 -2.09 29.95 7.76
CA VAL A 668 -0.91 29.68 8.58
C VAL A 668 -1.02 28.28 9.18
N GLY A 669 -0.11 27.40 8.76
CA GLY A 669 0.10 26.09 9.39
C GLY A 669 1.26 26.15 10.37
N ALA A 670 1.06 25.68 11.60
CA ALA A 670 2.09 25.68 12.64
C ALA A 670 2.30 24.29 13.26
N GLN A 671 3.51 24.08 13.76
CA GLN A 671 3.93 22.90 14.50
C GLN A 671 3.64 21.58 13.78
N VAL A 672 3.97 21.51 12.48
CA VAL A 672 3.97 20.25 11.71
C VAL A 672 5.05 19.29 12.22
N HIS A 673 6.12 19.82 12.79
CA HIS A 673 7.01 19.07 13.67
C HIS A 673 6.60 19.34 15.12
N GLY A 674 6.36 18.28 15.90
CA GLY A 674 5.88 18.41 17.28
C GLY A 674 6.86 19.10 18.21
N ASP A 675 8.16 19.04 17.90
CA ASP A 675 9.25 19.63 18.68
C ASP A 675 9.59 21.10 18.30
N GLU A 676 8.69 21.77 17.60
CA GLU A 676 8.84 23.15 17.12
C GLU A 676 7.74 24.10 17.68
N PRO A 677 7.62 24.24 19.02
CA PRO A 677 6.51 24.93 19.69
C PRO A 677 6.47 26.45 19.49
N ALA A 678 7.55 27.10 19.04
CA ALA A 678 7.53 28.57 18.88
C ALA A 678 6.58 29.03 17.77
N SER A 679 6.43 28.22 16.71
CA SER A 679 5.46 28.47 15.64
C SER A 679 4.02 28.50 16.19
N GLN A 680 3.66 27.54 17.04
CA GLN A 680 2.38 27.49 17.75
C GLN A 680 2.18 28.71 18.65
N ALA A 681 3.16 29.01 19.52
CA ALA A 681 3.08 30.16 20.43
C ALA A 681 2.96 31.51 19.68
N GLY A 682 3.66 31.66 18.56
CA GLY A 682 3.53 32.83 17.68
C GLY A 682 2.13 32.97 17.08
N VAL A 683 1.53 31.86 16.64
CA VAL A 683 0.14 31.82 16.14
C VAL A 683 -0.87 32.19 17.24
N LEU A 684 -0.68 31.76 18.48
CA LEU A 684 -1.56 32.14 19.59
C LEU A 684 -1.53 33.65 19.86
N ARG A 685 -0.34 34.27 19.83
CA ARG A 685 -0.20 35.74 19.95
C ARG A 685 -0.87 36.48 18.80
N PHE A 686 -0.63 36.01 17.58
CA PHE A 686 -1.20 36.59 16.37
C PHE A 686 -2.73 36.53 16.38
N ALA A 687 -3.30 35.40 16.77
CA ALA A 687 -4.75 35.22 16.90
C ALA A 687 -5.35 36.16 17.96
N ARG A 688 -4.72 36.27 19.15
CA ARG A 688 -5.15 37.21 20.20
C ARG A 688 -5.19 38.64 19.69
N ASP A 689 -4.13 39.06 19.01
CA ASP A 689 -3.98 40.44 18.56
C ASP A 689 -4.92 40.78 17.38
N LEU A 690 -5.29 39.79 16.56
CA LEU A 690 -6.36 39.90 15.56
C LEU A 690 -7.75 39.96 16.20
N ALA A 691 -7.99 39.20 17.26
CA ALA A 691 -9.32 39.07 17.83
C ALA A 691 -9.73 40.29 18.69
N GLU A 692 -8.82 40.78 19.54
CA GLU A 692 -9.09 41.88 20.48
C GLU A 692 -7.99 42.95 20.53
N GLY A 693 -6.89 42.74 19.82
CA GLY A 693 -5.71 43.61 19.90
C GLY A 693 -5.56 44.58 18.72
N PRO A 694 -4.33 45.10 18.52
CA PRO A 694 -4.06 46.15 17.53
C PRO A 694 -4.17 45.69 16.08
N LEU A 695 -4.30 44.39 15.82
CA LEU A 695 -4.43 43.83 14.47
C LEU A 695 -5.88 43.64 14.05
N ARG A 696 -6.86 43.82 14.95
CA ARG A 696 -8.28 43.64 14.67
C ARG A 696 -8.79 44.33 13.40
N PRO A 697 -8.39 45.58 13.07
CA PRO A 697 -8.82 46.22 11.82
C PRO A 697 -8.43 45.46 10.55
N LEU A 698 -7.44 44.56 10.59
CA LEU A 698 -7.06 43.75 9.42
C LEU A 698 -8.14 42.72 9.04
N LEU A 699 -9.06 42.37 9.96
CA LEU A 699 -10.15 41.44 9.69
C LEU A 699 -11.21 42.00 8.74
N ASP A 700 -11.27 43.34 8.59
CA ASP A 700 -12.10 44.01 7.57
C ASP A 700 -11.60 43.70 6.15
N ASP A 701 -10.29 43.50 6.01
CA ASP A 701 -9.62 43.34 4.72
C ASP A 701 -9.23 41.90 4.40
N LEU A 702 -9.11 41.02 5.40
CA LEU A 702 -8.59 39.66 5.27
C LEU A 702 -9.52 38.60 5.86
N VAL A 703 -9.40 37.38 5.34
CA VAL A 703 -9.83 36.15 6.01
C VAL A 703 -8.59 35.39 6.46
N VAL A 704 -8.46 35.12 7.76
CA VAL A 704 -7.29 34.43 8.33
C VAL A 704 -7.69 33.02 8.75
N LEU A 705 -6.92 32.03 8.27
CA LEU A 705 -7.06 30.61 8.56
C LEU A 705 -5.84 30.12 9.34
N LEU A 706 -6.05 29.53 10.52
CA LEU A 706 -4.97 29.03 11.36
C LEU A 706 -5.19 27.55 11.64
N VAL A 707 -4.15 26.74 11.46
CA VAL A 707 -4.06 25.40 12.07
C VAL A 707 -2.90 25.43 13.06
N PRO A 708 -3.17 25.63 14.37
CA PRO A 708 -2.13 25.86 15.36
C PRO A 708 -1.32 24.60 15.71
N LEU A 709 -1.89 23.41 15.47
CA LEU A 709 -1.31 22.11 15.77
C LEU A 709 -1.56 21.16 14.59
N MET A 710 -0.61 21.12 13.66
CA MET A 710 -0.67 20.18 12.54
C MET A 710 -0.24 18.76 12.95
N ASN A 711 0.65 18.63 13.95
CA ASN A 711 1.11 17.36 14.50
C ASN A 711 0.83 17.26 16.02
N PRO A 712 -0.44 17.16 16.45
CA PRO A 712 -0.77 17.10 17.88
C PRO A 712 -0.17 15.86 18.56
N ASP A 713 0.00 14.76 17.83
CA ASP A 713 0.58 13.53 18.37
C ASP A 713 2.07 13.66 18.67
N GLY A 714 2.83 14.24 17.73
CA GLY A 714 4.23 14.54 17.93
C GLY A 714 4.44 15.56 19.05
N ALA A 715 3.60 16.59 19.13
CA ALA A 715 3.67 17.63 20.18
C ALA A 715 3.47 17.05 21.59
N GLU A 716 2.56 16.10 21.74
CA GLU A 716 2.22 15.46 23.03
C GLU A 716 3.16 14.30 23.42
N THR A 717 4.17 14.00 22.60
CA THR A 717 5.10 12.91 22.87
C THR A 717 6.32 13.43 23.63
N GLY A 718 6.31 13.25 24.95
CA GLY A 718 7.33 13.81 25.85
C GLY A 718 7.06 15.28 26.16
N GLU A 719 7.90 15.88 27.00
CA GLU A 719 7.68 17.25 27.50
C GLU A 719 7.85 18.33 26.41
N TRP A 720 8.66 18.05 25.38
CA TRP A 720 9.02 19.01 24.32
C TRP A 720 8.64 18.53 22.92
N GLY A 721 7.82 17.48 22.83
CA GLY A 721 7.43 16.85 21.58
C GLY A 721 8.55 16.11 20.84
N ILE A 722 8.18 15.52 19.71
CA ILE A 722 9.10 14.90 18.74
C ILE A 722 8.83 15.48 17.34
N ARG A 723 9.86 15.47 16.49
CA ARG A 723 9.76 15.97 15.11
C ARG A 723 8.71 15.23 14.27
N ASN A 724 8.67 13.92 14.40
CA ASN A 724 7.80 13.05 13.60
C ASN A 724 6.41 12.93 14.24
N ASN A 725 5.44 12.33 13.56
CA ASN A 725 4.23 11.84 14.23
C ASN A 725 4.54 10.54 15.03
N LEU A 726 3.56 10.01 15.75
CA LEU A 726 3.71 8.78 16.53
C LEU A 726 4.08 7.55 15.70
N ALA A 727 3.77 7.52 14.40
CA ALA A 727 4.16 6.45 13.49
C ALA A 727 5.58 6.62 12.90
N GLY A 728 6.29 7.67 13.31
CA GLY A 728 7.66 7.95 12.90
C GLY A 728 7.80 8.65 11.54
N TYR A 729 6.68 9.13 10.96
CA TYR A 729 6.69 9.89 9.71
C TYR A 729 6.99 11.37 9.97
N ASN A 730 7.81 11.96 9.12
CA ASN A 730 7.89 13.40 9.03
C ASN A 730 6.73 13.91 8.16
N LEU A 731 5.72 14.51 8.80
CA LEU A 731 4.54 15.03 8.10
C LEU A 731 4.89 16.10 7.05
N ASN A 732 6.01 16.82 7.21
CA ASN A 732 6.50 17.76 6.20
C ASN A 732 7.15 17.06 4.98
N ARG A 733 6.99 15.74 4.84
CA ARG A 733 7.37 14.96 3.65
C ARG A 733 6.19 14.23 3.02
N ASP A 734 4.99 14.43 3.55
CA ASP A 734 3.82 13.60 3.25
C ASP A 734 2.79 14.30 2.35
N TYR A 735 2.94 15.60 2.03
CA TYR A 735 1.93 16.38 1.29
C TYR A 735 1.65 15.93 -0.16
N LEU A 736 2.44 14.99 -0.69
CA LEU A 736 2.25 14.39 -2.02
C LEU A 736 1.73 12.95 -1.99
N VAL A 737 2.07 12.19 -0.95
CA VAL A 737 1.64 10.79 -0.82
C VAL A 737 0.36 10.69 0.00
N LEU A 738 0.22 11.60 0.98
CA LEU A 738 -0.91 11.71 1.90
C LEU A 738 -1.17 10.43 2.70
N ASP A 739 -0.12 9.73 3.12
CA ASP A 739 -0.25 8.50 3.89
C ASP A 739 -0.75 8.76 5.33
N ASN A 740 -0.64 9.99 5.80
CA ASN A 740 -0.97 10.35 7.17
C ASN A 740 -2.27 11.17 7.25
N PRO A 741 -3.16 10.85 8.21
CA PRO A 741 -4.44 11.53 8.35
C PRO A 741 -4.29 13.02 8.68
N GLU A 742 -3.18 13.40 9.35
CA GLU A 742 -2.84 14.79 9.62
C GLU A 742 -2.67 15.59 8.33
N SER A 743 -1.83 15.14 7.40
CA SER A 743 -1.61 15.81 6.11
C SER A 743 -2.89 15.84 5.26
N ARG A 744 -3.64 14.72 5.21
CA ARG A 744 -4.94 14.65 4.52
C ARG A 744 -5.91 15.70 5.03
N ALA A 745 -6.01 15.90 6.34
CA ALA A 745 -6.89 16.93 6.91
C ALA A 745 -6.54 18.33 6.39
N ILE A 746 -5.23 18.66 6.32
CA ILE A 746 -4.77 19.96 5.79
C ILE A 746 -5.10 20.12 4.31
N ILE A 747 -4.90 19.08 3.50
CA ILE A 747 -5.21 19.14 2.07
C ILE A 747 -6.72 19.22 1.83
N HIS A 748 -7.47 18.26 2.37
CA HIS A 748 -8.89 18.06 2.06
C HIS A 748 -9.79 19.12 2.67
N GLU A 749 -9.47 19.63 3.87
CA GLU A 749 -10.34 20.56 4.60
C GLU A 749 -9.86 22.02 4.56
N VAL A 750 -8.61 22.26 4.15
CA VAL A 750 -8.01 23.59 4.13
C VAL A 750 -7.53 23.99 2.73
N LEU A 751 -6.44 23.42 2.22
CA LEU A 751 -5.80 23.93 1.00
C LEU A 751 -6.66 23.79 -0.26
N VAL A 752 -7.25 22.62 -0.49
CA VAL A 752 -8.08 22.36 -1.68
C VAL A 752 -9.38 23.17 -1.67
N PRO A 753 -10.17 23.19 -0.57
CA PRO A 753 -11.44 23.91 -0.56
C PRO A 753 -11.30 25.42 -0.39
N TRP A 754 -10.39 25.92 0.46
CA TRP A 754 -10.26 27.36 0.73
C TRP A 754 -9.34 28.09 -0.25
N ARG A 755 -8.40 27.38 -0.90
CA ARG A 755 -7.44 27.95 -1.87
C ARG A 755 -6.87 29.30 -1.41
N PRO A 756 -6.13 29.32 -0.30
CA PRO A 756 -5.60 30.55 0.26
C PRO A 756 -4.73 31.30 -0.76
N HIS A 757 -4.75 32.63 -0.68
CA HIS A 757 -3.94 33.47 -1.56
C HIS A 757 -2.47 33.46 -1.13
N VAL A 758 -2.24 33.39 0.18
CA VAL A 758 -0.92 33.26 0.81
C VAL A 758 -0.95 32.12 1.81
N VAL A 759 0.03 31.22 1.72
CA VAL A 759 0.29 30.12 2.66
C VAL A 759 1.55 30.43 3.44
N VAL A 760 1.49 30.26 4.75
CA VAL A 760 2.64 30.36 5.65
C VAL A 760 2.88 29.00 6.27
N ASP A 761 4.05 28.45 6.00
CA ASP A 761 4.59 27.24 6.61
C ASP A 761 5.49 27.67 7.77
N ALA A 762 4.95 27.62 9.01
CA ALA A 762 5.64 28.13 10.19
C ALA A 762 6.41 27.00 10.92
N HIS A 763 7.72 27.15 10.95
CA HIS A 763 8.70 26.17 11.39
C HIS A 763 9.75 26.74 12.35
N GLU A 764 10.56 25.85 12.91
CA GLU A 764 11.78 26.23 13.62
C GLU A 764 13.02 25.49 13.11
N LEU A 765 14.11 26.22 12.94
CA LEU A 765 15.34 25.69 12.39
C LEU A 765 16.30 25.34 13.52
N VAL A 766 16.72 24.07 13.58
CA VAL A 766 17.86 23.67 14.42
C VAL A 766 19.15 24.07 13.71
N GLY A 767 19.87 25.04 14.27
CA GLY A 767 21.13 25.53 13.72
C GLY A 767 22.25 25.59 14.75
N PRO A 768 23.49 25.92 14.33
CA PRO A 768 24.53 26.32 15.27
C PRO A 768 24.07 27.54 16.07
N PRO A 769 24.54 27.73 17.32
CA PRO A 769 24.11 28.85 18.13
C PRO A 769 24.48 30.19 17.45
N ARG A 770 23.42 30.92 17.08
CA ARG A 770 23.34 32.36 16.74
C ARG A 770 24.25 32.87 15.63
N VAL A 771 23.80 32.67 14.39
CA VAL A 771 24.29 33.48 13.25
C VAL A 771 23.21 34.46 12.78
N TYR A 772 22.01 33.97 12.48
CA TYR A 772 20.85 34.78 12.10
C TYR A 772 19.64 34.42 12.96
N ASP A 773 18.81 35.40 13.32
CA ASP A 773 17.66 35.19 14.19
C ASP A 773 16.49 34.48 13.48
N PHE A 774 16.38 34.67 12.17
CA PHE A 774 15.23 34.21 11.39
C PHE A 774 15.59 33.89 9.95
N TYR A 775 15.00 32.81 9.44
CA TYR A 775 15.23 32.32 8.09
C TYR A 775 13.91 32.32 7.31
N THR A 776 13.94 32.76 6.05
CA THR A 776 12.74 32.66 5.19
C THR A 776 13.05 32.11 3.81
N TRP A 777 12.01 31.54 3.19
CA TRP A 777 12.07 31.07 1.82
C TRP A 777 10.72 31.10 1.14
N HIS A 778 10.75 31.27 -0.17
CA HIS A 778 9.63 31.00 -1.07
C HIS A 778 10.11 30.05 -2.17
N PRO A 779 9.34 29.01 -2.55
CA PRO A 779 9.76 28.08 -3.57
C PRO A 779 9.87 28.72 -4.95
N THR A 780 10.97 28.44 -5.65
CA THR A 780 11.17 28.79 -7.06
C THR A 780 10.77 27.62 -7.95
N ASN A 781 9.48 27.28 -7.97
CA ASN A 781 8.98 26.19 -8.82
C ASN A 781 8.89 26.65 -10.30
N PRO A 782 9.76 26.16 -11.20
CA PRO A 782 9.76 26.60 -12.60
C PRO A 782 8.50 26.16 -13.37
N HIS A 783 7.74 25.19 -12.82
CA HIS A 783 6.50 24.72 -13.41
C HIS A 783 5.30 25.59 -13.04
N GLY A 784 5.41 26.31 -11.92
CA GLY A 784 4.33 27.10 -11.32
C GLY A 784 4.11 28.45 -12.02
N PRO A 785 3.01 29.13 -11.67
CA PRO A 785 2.71 30.46 -12.18
C PRO A 785 3.64 31.52 -11.58
N ARG A 786 3.95 32.54 -12.38
CA ARG A 786 4.91 33.59 -12.02
C ARG A 786 4.37 34.57 -10.98
N ALA A 787 3.12 35.03 -11.14
CA ALA A 787 2.58 36.11 -10.32
C ALA A 787 2.48 35.80 -8.80
N PRO A 788 2.05 34.59 -8.37
CA PRO A 788 2.08 34.22 -6.94
C PRO A 788 3.50 34.14 -6.36
N MET A 789 4.49 33.72 -7.17
CA MET A 789 5.89 33.69 -6.75
C MET A 789 6.46 35.10 -6.55
N GLU A 790 6.20 36.01 -7.50
CA GLU A 790 6.60 37.41 -7.41
C GLU A 790 5.94 38.11 -6.20
N LEU A 791 4.67 37.81 -5.90
CA LEU A 791 4.01 38.31 -4.70
C LEU A 791 4.77 37.91 -3.43
N ALA A 792 5.14 36.64 -3.30
CA ALA A 792 5.88 36.15 -2.13
C ALA A 792 7.30 36.75 -2.06
N GLY A 793 8.04 36.71 -3.16
CA GLY A 793 9.47 37.04 -3.22
C GLY A 793 9.76 38.53 -3.25
N ASP A 794 9.02 39.29 -4.07
CA ASP A 794 9.33 40.68 -4.36
C ASP A 794 8.59 41.65 -3.42
N ARG A 795 7.64 41.14 -2.61
CA ARG A 795 6.85 41.97 -1.70
C ARG A 795 6.72 41.41 -0.28
N LEU A 796 6.19 40.21 -0.11
CA LEU A 796 5.88 39.71 1.24
C LEU A 796 7.15 39.41 2.05
N ILE A 797 8.16 38.78 1.44
CA ILE A 797 9.47 38.57 2.10
C ILE A 797 10.15 39.91 2.42
N PRO A 798 10.26 40.89 1.51
CA PRO A 798 10.81 42.20 1.87
C PRO A 798 10.09 42.87 3.05
N ALA A 799 8.74 42.83 3.09
CA ALA A 799 7.96 43.45 4.16
C ALA A 799 8.21 42.79 5.53
N LEU A 800 8.31 41.46 5.60
CA LEU A 800 8.60 40.77 6.86
C LEU A 800 10.06 40.97 7.30
N VAL A 801 11.01 41.05 6.35
CA VAL A 801 12.43 41.32 6.66
C VAL A 801 12.58 42.72 7.26
N GLU A 802 11.95 43.73 6.64
CA GLU A 802 11.95 45.10 7.19
C GLU A 802 11.39 45.15 8.61
N ALA A 803 10.30 44.41 8.88
CA ALA A 803 9.71 44.34 10.20
C ALA A 803 10.61 43.65 11.24
N LEU A 804 11.31 42.57 10.86
CA LEU A 804 12.28 41.89 11.72
C LEU A 804 13.48 42.78 12.03
N GLU A 805 14.06 43.41 11.02
CA GLU A 805 15.22 44.32 11.18
C GLU A 805 14.87 45.54 12.02
N ALA A 806 13.66 46.09 11.86
CA ALA A 806 13.16 47.20 12.68
C ALA A 806 13.02 46.84 14.18
N ASP A 807 12.76 45.57 14.50
CA ASP A 807 12.74 45.06 15.87
C ASP A 807 14.13 44.58 16.35
N GLY A 808 15.16 44.70 15.52
CA GLY A 808 16.54 44.36 15.84
C GLY A 808 16.91 42.89 15.62
N HIS A 809 16.14 42.16 14.82
CA HIS A 809 16.40 40.76 14.47
C HIS A 809 17.10 40.62 13.12
N SER A 810 18.12 39.77 13.07
CA SER A 810 18.84 39.48 11.83
C SER A 810 18.13 38.42 10.99
N HIS A 811 18.20 38.57 9.67
CA HIS A 811 17.53 37.69 8.71
C HIS A 811 18.52 37.11 7.69
N ILE A 812 18.22 35.90 7.20
CA ILE A 812 18.82 35.36 5.98
C ILE A 812 17.85 34.43 5.23
N ILE A 813 18.13 34.18 3.95
CA ILE A 813 17.46 33.13 3.19
C ILE A 813 17.71 31.74 3.80
N TYR A 814 16.67 30.91 3.87
CA TYR A 814 16.75 29.52 4.35
C TYR A 814 17.77 28.70 3.55
N HIS A 815 18.57 27.89 4.23
CA HIS A 815 19.54 26.98 3.62
C HIS A 815 19.90 25.82 4.56
N THR A 816 20.41 24.71 4.01
CA THR A 816 20.68 23.51 4.83
C THR A 816 21.98 23.58 5.63
N PRO A 817 22.01 23.09 6.89
CA PRO A 817 23.22 23.12 7.72
C PRO A 817 24.35 22.15 7.34
N GLY A 818 24.09 21.12 6.53
CA GLY A 818 24.93 19.92 6.38
C GLY A 818 26.35 20.13 5.81
N GLY A 819 26.65 21.29 5.23
CA GLY A 819 27.98 21.69 4.78
C GLY A 819 28.59 22.87 5.55
N LEU A 820 27.83 23.50 6.46
CA LEU A 820 28.22 24.75 7.11
C LEU A 820 29.46 24.59 8.00
N ALA A 821 29.63 23.43 8.64
CA ALA A 821 30.80 23.15 9.48
C ALA A 821 32.12 23.13 8.69
N GLN A 822 32.06 22.91 7.38
CA GLN A 822 33.23 22.83 6.49
C GLN A 822 33.43 24.14 5.71
N ILE A 823 32.51 25.09 5.82
CA ILE A 823 32.51 26.31 4.98
C ILE A 823 33.70 27.23 5.27
N LEU A 824 34.27 27.13 6.48
CA LEU A 824 35.50 27.84 6.84
C LEU A 824 36.74 27.22 6.18
N ASP A 825 36.72 25.91 5.94
CA ASP A 825 37.82 25.17 5.30
C ASP A 825 37.69 25.17 3.76
N ASP A 826 36.46 25.14 3.25
CA ASP A 826 36.13 25.11 1.81
C ASP A 826 34.93 26.05 1.54
N PRO A 827 35.17 27.38 1.38
CA PRO A 827 34.12 28.37 1.12
C PRO A 827 33.29 28.10 -0.13
N GLU A 828 33.83 27.36 -1.11
CA GLU A 828 33.15 27.05 -2.36
C GLU A 828 32.01 26.03 -2.21
N ILE A 829 31.90 25.37 -1.04
CA ILE A 829 30.72 24.56 -0.69
C ILE A 829 29.44 25.42 -0.69
N GLY A 830 29.54 26.70 -0.32
CA GLY A 830 28.43 27.63 -0.35
C GLY A 830 27.30 27.34 0.63
N ILE A 831 26.22 28.12 0.50
CA ILE A 831 24.93 27.84 1.12
C ILE A 831 23.92 27.46 0.04
N SER A 832 23.13 26.42 0.29
CA SER A 832 22.17 25.89 -0.70
C SER A 832 20.77 25.84 -0.13
N VAL A 833 19.81 26.30 -0.95
CA VAL A 833 18.39 26.21 -0.67
C VAL A 833 17.87 24.91 -1.27
N PRO A 834 17.41 23.95 -0.46
CA PRO A 834 16.90 22.72 -1.00
C PRO A 834 15.51 22.94 -1.62
N VAL A 835 15.28 22.33 -2.77
CA VAL A 835 13.96 22.22 -3.38
C VAL A 835 13.57 20.76 -3.27
N PHE A 836 12.61 20.44 -2.40
CA PHE A 836 12.23 19.04 -2.15
C PHE A 836 10.89 18.67 -2.79
N GLY A 837 10.10 19.64 -3.26
CA GLY A 837 8.80 19.44 -3.93
C GLY A 837 7.65 18.92 -3.04
N ARG A 838 7.95 18.28 -1.91
CA ARG A 838 7.03 17.56 -1.01
C ARG A 838 6.75 18.20 0.35
N THR A 839 7.33 19.37 0.62
CA THR A 839 7.04 20.15 1.83
C THR A 839 5.71 20.88 1.68
N LEU A 840 5.09 21.35 2.77
CA LEU A 840 3.87 22.18 2.68
C LEU A 840 4.12 23.38 1.76
N ASN A 841 5.25 24.04 1.98
CA ASN A 841 5.68 25.19 1.19
C ASN A 841 5.79 24.85 -0.32
N ASP A 842 6.55 23.81 -0.68
CA ASP A 842 6.70 23.41 -2.09
C ASP A 842 5.38 22.92 -2.73
N TYR A 843 4.59 22.16 -1.96
CA TYR A 843 3.28 21.66 -2.38
C TYR A 843 2.32 22.81 -2.70
N ALA A 844 2.19 23.79 -1.79
CA ALA A 844 1.33 24.94 -1.99
C ALA A 844 1.76 25.75 -3.23
N ALA A 845 3.07 25.91 -3.46
CA ALA A 845 3.58 26.54 -4.68
C ALA A 845 3.20 25.74 -5.95
N SER A 846 3.25 24.40 -5.90
CA SER A 846 2.83 23.53 -7.02
C SER A 846 1.34 23.59 -7.34
N GLN A 847 0.53 24.07 -6.39
CA GLN A 847 -0.90 24.39 -6.57
C GLN A 847 -1.12 25.81 -7.13
N GLY A 848 -0.04 26.56 -7.36
CA GLY A 848 -0.07 27.94 -7.85
C GLY A 848 -0.43 28.96 -6.78
N LEU A 849 -0.18 28.67 -5.51
CA LEU A 849 -0.40 29.57 -4.38
C LEU A 849 0.89 30.35 -4.06
N ALA A 850 0.76 31.57 -3.51
CA ALA A 850 1.91 32.26 -2.94
C ALA A 850 2.23 31.64 -1.57
N THR A 851 3.49 31.36 -1.29
CA THR A 851 3.85 30.60 -0.09
C THR A 851 5.20 31.04 0.48
N ILE A 852 5.29 31.01 1.81
CA ILE A 852 6.42 31.49 2.58
C ILE A 852 6.70 30.49 3.70
N LEU A 853 7.95 30.03 3.77
CA LEU A 853 8.51 29.30 4.90
C LEU A 853 9.06 30.31 5.91
N LEU A 854 8.67 30.15 7.17
CA LEU A 854 9.17 30.92 8.32
C LEU A 854 9.93 29.98 9.25
N GLU A 855 11.18 30.31 9.56
CA GLU A 855 12.07 29.44 10.33
C GLU A 855 12.75 30.27 11.43
N SER A 856 12.19 30.26 12.64
CA SER A 856 12.85 30.87 13.80
C SER A 856 14.00 29.98 14.26
N LEU A 857 15.20 30.55 14.39
CA LEU A 857 16.36 29.79 14.84
C LEU A 857 16.14 29.30 16.28
N ARG A 858 16.31 28.00 16.51
CA ARG A 858 16.34 27.39 17.84
C ARG A 858 17.68 26.73 18.12
N GLU A 859 18.07 26.76 19.39
CA GLU A 859 19.17 25.91 19.86
C GLU A 859 18.76 24.43 19.82
N ARG A 860 19.75 23.53 19.93
CA ARG A 860 19.46 22.08 20.05
C ARG A 860 18.53 21.79 21.22
N ASP A 861 18.65 22.57 22.28
CA ASP A 861 17.73 22.54 23.40
C ASP A 861 16.50 23.40 23.09
N ALA A 862 15.36 22.74 22.85
CA ALA A 862 14.09 23.39 22.55
C ALA A 862 13.57 24.28 23.70
N ARG A 863 14.16 24.21 24.90
CA ARG A 863 13.83 25.03 26.07
C ARG A 863 14.28 26.48 25.95
N VAL A 864 15.32 26.75 25.16
CA VAL A 864 15.97 28.06 25.15
C VAL A 864 15.14 29.08 24.38
N ASP A 865 14.96 30.26 24.96
CA ASP A 865 14.41 31.46 24.33
C ASP A 865 13.07 31.26 23.58
N LEU A 866 12.17 30.39 24.09
CA LEU A 866 10.88 30.09 23.43
C LEU A 866 10.06 31.37 23.18
N ASP A 867 9.97 32.24 24.19
CA ASP A 867 9.26 33.51 24.08
C ASP A 867 9.79 34.41 22.96
N ALA A 868 11.12 34.51 22.85
CA ALA A 868 11.77 35.32 21.82
C ALA A 868 11.59 34.71 20.41
N ARG A 869 11.67 33.38 20.28
CA ARG A 869 11.40 32.69 19.01
C ARG A 869 9.95 32.89 18.57
N ALA A 870 9.00 32.76 19.50
CA ALA A 870 7.58 33.00 19.25
C ALA A 870 7.30 34.47 18.87
N ASN A 871 8.03 35.42 19.45
CA ASN A 871 7.94 36.82 19.08
C ASN A 871 8.34 37.08 17.62
N ARG A 872 9.42 36.46 17.13
CA ARG A 872 9.85 36.60 15.72
C ARG A 872 8.82 36.03 14.74
N GLN A 873 8.21 34.90 15.08
CA GLN A 873 7.08 34.34 14.31
C GLN A 873 5.92 35.33 14.29
N HIS A 874 5.55 35.89 15.44
CA HIS A 874 4.48 36.87 15.58
C HIS A 874 4.72 38.15 14.75
N ILE A 875 5.92 38.72 14.80
CA ILE A 875 6.32 39.90 14.00
C ILE A 875 6.16 39.61 12.50
N SER A 876 6.64 38.45 12.06
CA SER A 876 6.58 38.04 10.65
C SER A 876 5.14 37.87 10.17
N LEU A 877 4.28 37.22 10.96
CA LEU A 877 2.86 37.04 10.63
C LEU A 877 2.11 38.38 10.54
N ASN A 878 2.40 39.30 11.47
CA ASN A 878 1.85 40.65 11.45
C ASN A 878 2.26 41.42 10.17
N ALA A 879 3.54 41.37 9.80
CA ALA A 879 4.05 42.04 8.60
C ALA A 879 3.40 41.50 7.32
N ILE A 880 3.25 40.18 7.20
CA ILE A 880 2.58 39.53 6.06
C ILE A 880 1.12 39.99 5.97
N ALA A 881 0.38 39.93 7.08
CA ALA A 881 -1.02 40.34 7.11
C ALA A 881 -1.21 41.82 6.75
N ARG A 882 -0.37 42.72 7.31
CA ARG A 882 -0.40 44.14 6.96
C ARG A 882 -0.11 44.37 5.48
N SER A 883 0.95 43.75 4.96
CA SER A 883 1.29 43.88 3.54
C SER A 883 0.15 43.41 2.65
N MET A 884 -0.49 42.27 2.95
CA MET A 884 -1.65 41.79 2.19
C MET A 884 -2.83 42.76 2.23
N ALA A 885 -3.14 43.34 3.39
CA ALA A 885 -4.23 44.30 3.55
C ALA A 885 -3.98 45.61 2.79
N GLU A 886 -2.73 46.11 2.82
CA GLU A 886 -2.32 47.36 2.15
C GLU A 886 -2.50 47.32 0.63
N ASP A 887 -2.24 46.17 -0.02
CA ASP A 887 -2.60 45.95 -1.42
C ASP A 887 -3.31 44.61 -1.61
N ARG A 888 -4.58 44.64 -1.22
CA ARG A 888 -5.59 43.60 -1.45
C ARG A 888 -5.74 43.25 -2.93
N ALA A 889 -5.78 44.26 -3.79
CA ALA A 889 -6.06 44.08 -5.21
C ALA A 889 -4.94 43.28 -5.91
N GLY A 890 -3.68 43.60 -5.63
CA GLY A 890 -2.53 42.86 -6.12
C GLY A 890 -2.48 41.43 -5.59
N THR A 891 -2.82 41.22 -4.31
CA THR A 891 -2.88 39.87 -3.71
C THR A 891 -3.92 38.97 -4.42
N LEU A 892 -5.13 39.50 -4.66
CA LEU A 892 -6.17 38.77 -5.41
C LEU A 892 -5.77 38.55 -6.88
N ALA A 893 -5.16 39.56 -7.50
CA ALA A 893 -4.74 39.50 -8.89
C ALA A 893 -3.67 38.43 -9.12
N ALA A 894 -2.68 38.31 -8.22
CA ALA A 894 -1.59 37.34 -8.35
C ALA A 894 -2.10 35.90 -8.52
N LEU A 895 -3.04 35.46 -7.67
CA LEU A 895 -3.63 34.12 -7.78
C LEU A 895 -4.50 33.97 -9.03
N ARG A 896 -5.33 34.96 -9.35
CA ARG A 896 -6.19 34.94 -10.55
C ARG A 896 -5.35 34.82 -11.83
N ASP A 897 -4.30 35.63 -11.93
CA ASP A 897 -3.45 35.75 -13.10
C ASP A 897 -2.58 34.48 -13.22
N GLY A 898 -2.07 33.95 -12.12
CA GLY A 898 -1.38 32.66 -12.10
C GLY A 898 -2.27 31.49 -12.57
N ARG A 899 -3.54 31.45 -12.15
CA ARG A 899 -4.50 30.43 -12.63
C ARG A 899 -4.77 30.57 -14.13
N SER A 900 -4.84 31.80 -14.63
CA SER A 900 -5.03 32.06 -16.06
C SER A 900 -3.80 31.63 -16.87
N GLU A 901 -2.60 31.91 -16.34
CA GLU A 901 -1.33 31.49 -16.93
C GLU A 901 -1.27 29.97 -17.09
N MET A 902 -1.51 29.22 -16.00
CA MET A 902 -1.44 27.75 -16.02
C MET A 902 -2.46 27.12 -16.98
N LYS A 903 -3.70 27.63 -17.01
CA LYS A 903 -4.72 27.17 -17.96
C LYS A 903 -4.32 27.40 -19.41
N THR A 904 -3.72 28.56 -19.69
CA THR A 904 -3.31 28.94 -21.06
C THR A 904 -2.13 28.09 -21.51
N ARG A 905 -1.09 27.96 -20.67
CA ARG A 905 0.12 27.18 -20.97
C ARG A 905 -0.17 25.70 -21.16
N GLY A 906 -1.12 25.13 -20.41
CA GLY A 906 -1.50 23.72 -20.53
C GLY A 906 -2.53 23.40 -21.62
N ALA A 907 -2.98 24.38 -22.41
CA ALA A 907 -4.00 24.16 -23.44
C ALA A 907 -3.44 23.51 -24.71
N HIS A 908 -2.18 23.80 -25.04
CA HIS A 908 -1.48 23.30 -26.22
C HIS A 908 0.00 23.07 -25.88
N MET A 909 0.64 22.14 -26.58
CA MET A 909 2.07 21.91 -26.48
C MET A 909 2.81 22.97 -27.31
N GLU A 910 3.73 23.68 -26.69
CA GLU A 910 4.53 24.74 -27.32
C GLU A 910 6.02 24.43 -27.13
N PRO A 911 6.84 24.35 -28.19
CA PRO A 911 8.26 23.97 -28.07
C PRO A 911 9.09 24.90 -27.18
N SER A 912 8.64 26.14 -26.96
CA SER A 912 9.29 27.10 -26.06
C SER A 912 8.87 26.95 -24.59
N ASP A 913 7.81 26.20 -24.29
CA ASP A 913 7.34 25.95 -22.91
C ASP A 913 7.79 24.56 -22.46
N SER A 914 8.80 24.52 -21.59
CA SER A 914 9.35 23.30 -21.05
C SER A 914 9.14 23.20 -19.53
N ILE A 915 8.98 21.95 -19.08
CA ILE A 915 8.95 21.57 -17.68
C ILE A 915 10.33 21.04 -17.27
N GLY A 916 10.87 21.52 -16.15
CA GLY A 916 12.15 21.06 -15.59
C GLY A 916 12.01 19.92 -14.56
N ILE A 917 12.19 18.68 -15.01
CA ILE A 917 11.95 17.45 -14.24
C ILE A 917 13.07 17.19 -13.24
N LEU A 918 14.31 17.10 -13.76
CA LEU A 918 15.50 16.97 -12.92
C LEU A 918 16.30 18.26 -13.00
N ARG A 919 16.76 18.73 -11.84
CA ARG A 919 17.45 19.99 -11.69
C ARG A 919 18.71 19.79 -10.86
N GLU A 920 19.72 20.62 -11.11
CA GLU A 920 20.88 20.71 -10.24
C GLU A 920 21.06 22.15 -9.75
N PRO A 921 21.43 22.36 -8.47
CA PRO A 921 21.68 23.70 -7.94
C PRO A 921 22.85 24.38 -8.67
N VAL A 922 22.72 25.68 -8.93
CA VAL A 922 23.77 26.53 -9.49
C VAL A 922 23.89 27.80 -8.67
N ALA A 923 25.13 28.28 -8.50
CA ALA A 923 25.38 29.50 -7.75
C ALA A 923 24.81 30.71 -8.52
N SER A 924 23.95 31.49 -7.88
CA SER A 924 23.36 32.71 -8.48
C SER A 924 24.16 33.97 -8.16
N ARG A 925 24.72 34.03 -6.95
CA ARG A 925 25.49 35.15 -6.41
C ARG A 925 26.45 34.67 -5.33
N ARG A 926 27.36 35.55 -4.89
CA ARG A 926 28.15 35.36 -3.66
C ARG A 926 27.68 36.34 -2.59
N VAL A 927 27.78 35.92 -1.33
CA VAL A 927 27.41 36.74 -0.16
C VAL A 927 28.47 36.60 0.93
N ASP A 928 28.64 37.65 1.72
CA ASP A 928 29.36 37.57 2.99
C ASP A 928 28.48 36.81 3.99
N TYR A 929 28.86 35.56 4.27
CA TYR A 929 28.14 34.69 5.18
C TYR A 929 28.86 34.66 6.52
N GLU A 930 28.12 34.94 7.58
CA GLU A 930 28.60 34.75 8.94
C GLU A 930 28.40 33.28 9.32
N VAL A 931 29.42 32.65 9.91
CA VAL A 931 29.35 31.23 10.30
C VAL A 931 29.92 31.06 11.70
N ALA A 932 29.24 30.26 12.51
CA ALA A 932 29.74 29.89 13.83
C ALA A 932 30.97 29.00 13.71
N VAL A 933 32.02 29.28 14.49
CA VAL A 933 33.28 28.54 14.47
C VAL A 933 33.09 27.19 15.15
N PRO A 934 33.27 26.06 14.43
CA PRO A 934 33.12 24.74 15.01
C PRO A 934 34.36 24.33 15.81
N THR A 935 34.20 23.46 16.80
CA THR A 935 35.28 22.80 17.54
C THR A 935 34.89 21.37 17.91
N MET A 936 35.86 20.48 18.04
CA MET A 936 35.65 19.11 18.46
C MET A 936 35.84 18.98 19.98
N VAL A 937 34.88 18.34 20.65
CA VAL A 937 34.95 18.05 22.09
C VAL A 937 34.76 16.56 22.31
N GLU A 938 35.56 16.00 23.20
CA GLU A 938 35.40 14.61 23.60
C GLU A 938 34.19 14.46 24.53
N THR A 939 33.31 13.51 24.24
CA THR A 939 32.18 13.15 25.10
C THR A 939 32.20 11.67 25.42
N ASP A 940 31.41 11.23 26.41
CA ASP A 940 31.32 9.82 26.79
C ASP A 940 30.87 8.90 25.63
N ASP A 941 30.20 9.46 24.62
CA ASP A 941 29.77 8.79 23.39
C ASP A 941 30.76 8.95 22.22
N GLY A 942 31.96 9.49 22.47
CA GLY A 942 32.99 9.79 21.48
C GLY A 942 33.13 11.28 21.13
N PRO A 943 34.04 11.63 20.22
CA PRO A 943 34.28 13.01 19.78
C PRO A 943 33.04 13.59 19.09
N ARG A 944 32.60 14.77 19.54
CA ARG A 944 31.43 15.50 19.02
C ARG A 944 31.81 16.90 18.55
N LEU A 945 31.24 17.29 17.41
CA LEU A 945 31.32 18.66 16.89
C LEU A 945 30.40 19.57 17.72
N THR A 946 30.98 20.62 18.30
CA THR A 946 30.27 21.75 18.93
C THR A 946 30.70 23.06 18.27
N PHE A 947 30.20 24.20 18.76
CA PHE A 947 30.60 25.53 18.31
C PHE A 947 31.20 26.33 19.48
N THR A 948 32.22 27.15 19.20
CA THR A 948 32.94 27.93 20.23
C THR A 948 32.14 29.13 20.75
N GLY A 949 31.07 29.52 20.04
CA GLY A 949 30.33 30.77 20.28
C GLY A 949 30.93 31.98 19.56
N GLU A 950 32.07 31.84 18.88
CA GLU A 950 32.63 32.85 17.98
C GLU A 950 32.06 32.68 16.58
N THR A 951 31.95 33.78 15.82
CA THR A 951 31.59 33.77 14.40
C THR A 951 32.75 34.26 13.54
N ALA A 952 32.81 33.78 12.30
CA ALA A 952 33.72 34.27 11.27
C ALA A 952 32.93 34.60 10.01
N ARG A 953 33.38 35.61 9.26
CA ARG A 953 32.78 35.99 7.98
C ARG A 953 33.58 35.41 6.83
N VAL A 954 32.88 34.80 5.90
CA VAL A 954 33.45 34.16 4.72
C VAL A 954 32.57 34.46 3.51
N GLU A 955 33.19 34.81 2.38
CA GLU A 955 32.46 35.02 1.14
C GLU A 955 32.16 33.67 0.48
N VAL A 956 30.88 33.34 0.30
CA VAL A 956 30.43 32.02 -0.17
C VAL A 956 29.44 32.14 -1.33
N PRO A 957 29.40 31.17 -2.26
CA PRO A 957 28.36 31.11 -3.27
C PRO A 957 27.00 30.72 -2.67
N VAL A 958 25.91 31.30 -3.21
CA VAL A 958 24.52 30.99 -2.87
C VAL A 958 23.89 30.17 -3.98
N PHE A 959 23.49 28.95 -3.67
CA PHE A 959 22.79 28.01 -4.56
C PHE A 959 21.28 28.06 -4.31
N ASP A 960 20.65 29.18 -4.68
CA ASP A 960 19.19 29.43 -4.66
C ASP A 960 18.57 29.42 -6.07
N SER A 961 19.35 29.04 -7.08
CA SER A 961 18.94 28.84 -8.46
C SER A 961 19.29 27.41 -8.90
N SER A 962 18.64 26.94 -9.96
CA SER A 962 18.90 25.62 -10.53
C SER A 962 18.92 25.65 -12.04
N ARG A 963 19.73 24.77 -12.65
CA ARG A 963 19.66 24.49 -14.09
C ARG A 963 18.94 23.17 -14.31
N VAL A 964 18.15 23.13 -15.38
CA VAL A 964 17.42 21.92 -15.79
C VAL A 964 18.41 20.92 -16.39
N VAL A 965 18.50 19.75 -15.78
CA VAL A 965 19.28 18.59 -16.25
C VAL A 965 18.42 17.75 -17.19
N ILE A 966 17.14 17.56 -16.85
CA ILE A 966 16.15 16.89 -17.68
C ILE A 966 14.97 17.83 -17.85
N GLY A 967 14.79 18.34 -19.06
CA GLY A 967 13.65 19.15 -19.46
C GLY A 967 12.84 18.42 -20.52
N ARG A 968 11.52 18.57 -20.47
CA ARG A 968 10.59 18.10 -21.50
C ARG A 968 9.66 19.23 -21.89
N GLU A 969 9.17 19.22 -23.13
CA GLU A 969 8.12 20.14 -23.54
C GLU A 969 6.86 19.91 -22.68
N ARG A 970 6.10 20.96 -22.38
CA ARG A 970 4.89 20.84 -21.57
C ARG A 970 3.84 20.03 -22.33
N PRO A 971 3.36 18.89 -21.81
CA PRO A 971 2.30 18.13 -22.47
C PRO A 971 0.94 18.81 -22.29
N VAL A 972 -0.04 18.48 -23.14
CA VAL A 972 -1.43 18.93 -23.00
C VAL A 972 -2.13 18.23 -21.83
N GLY A 973 -1.58 17.11 -21.36
CA GLY A 973 -2.05 16.34 -20.22
C GLY A 973 -1.43 14.96 -20.19
N TYR A 974 -2.00 14.08 -19.37
CA TYR A 974 -1.58 12.68 -19.25
C TYR A 974 -2.77 11.74 -19.45
N LEU A 975 -2.55 10.61 -20.11
CA LEU A 975 -3.48 9.48 -20.10
C LEU A 975 -3.02 8.46 -19.06
N ILE A 976 -3.98 7.92 -18.32
CA ILE A 976 -3.78 6.86 -17.32
C ILE A 976 -4.65 5.67 -17.73
N GLU A 977 -4.04 4.48 -17.81
CA GLU A 977 -4.76 3.26 -18.19
C GLU A 977 -5.89 2.93 -17.20
N PRO A 978 -7.00 2.31 -17.64
CA PRO A 978 -8.22 2.13 -16.81
C PRO A 978 -7.97 1.46 -15.46
N HIS A 979 -7.07 0.48 -15.41
CA HIS A 979 -6.76 -0.27 -14.21
C HIS A 979 -5.99 0.55 -13.16
N ARG A 980 -5.40 1.68 -13.54
CA ARG A 980 -4.68 2.59 -12.64
C ARG A 980 -5.59 3.65 -12.01
N GLY A 981 -6.80 3.25 -11.63
CA GLY A 981 -7.74 4.09 -10.89
C GLY A 981 -7.18 4.58 -9.54
N ASP A 982 -6.23 3.85 -8.96
CA ASP A 982 -5.49 4.24 -7.76
C ASP A 982 -4.74 5.57 -7.93
N LEU A 983 -4.13 5.81 -9.10
CA LEU A 983 -3.46 7.08 -9.40
C LEU A 983 -4.48 8.22 -9.54
N VAL A 984 -5.67 7.91 -10.07
CA VAL A 984 -6.76 8.87 -10.21
C VAL A 984 -7.30 9.29 -8.85
N GLU A 985 -7.50 8.33 -7.94
CA GLU A 985 -7.89 8.61 -6.55
C GLU A 985 -6.88 9.54 -5.88
N ALA A 986 -5.57 9.23 -5.98
CA ALA A 986 -4.51 10.07 -5.43
C ALA A 986 -4.50 11.49 -6.04
N LEU A 987 -4.70 11.63 -7.35
CA LEU A 987 -4.80 12.95 -7.99
C LEU A 987 -6.03 13.73 -7.50
N LEU A 988 -7.18 13.06 -7.33
CA LEU A 988 -8.41 13.70 -6.86
C LEU A 988 -8.29 14.18 -5.40
N GLU A 989 -7.54 13.49 -4.54
CA GLU A 989 -7.23 13.95 -3.17
C GLU A 989 -6.57 15.33 -3.17
N HIS A 990 -5.73 15.62 -4.16
CA HIS A 990 -5.09 16.93 -4.33
C HIS A 990 -5.93 17.98 -5.07
N GLY A 991 -7.21 17.68 -5.36
CA GLY A 991 -8.09 18.57 -6.11
C GLY A 991 -7.70 18.75 -7.59
N VAL A 992 -6.91 17.81 -8.14
CA VAL A 992 -6.57 17.76 -9.57
C VAL A 992 -7.80 17.34 -10.36
N VAL A 993 -8.06 18.00 -11.47
CA VAL A 993 -9.13 17.64 -12.39
C VAL A 993 -8.72 16.43 -13.21
N VAL A 994 -9.58 15.42 -13.23
CA VAL A 994 -9.46 14.21 -14.06
C VAL A 994 -10.75 14.02 -14.86
N GLU A 995 -10.63 13.59 -16.11
CA GLU A 995 -11.73 13.29 -17.03
C GLU A 995 -11.73 11.79 -17.38
N ARG A 996 -12.86 11.10 -17.25
CA ARG A 996 -13.03 9.70 -17.68
C ARG A 996 -13.40 9.64 -19.16
N LEU A 997 -12.79 8.74 -19.91
CA LEU A 997 -13.13 8.48 -21.31
C LEU A 997 -14.40 7.63 -21.40
N LEU A 998 -15.40 8.09 -22.16
CA LEU A 998 -16.67 7.37 -22.31
C LEU A 998 -16.69 6.40 -23.50
N ALA A 999 -15.71 6.50 -24.39
CA ALA A 999 -15.53 5.65 -25.56
C ALA A 999 -14.03 5.49 -25.85
N SER A 1000 -13.67 4.41 -26.53
CA SER A 1000 -12.31 4.24 -27.05
C SER A 1000 -12.03 5.28 -28.13
N ALA A 1001 -10.79 5.77 -28.20
CA ALA A 1001 -10.38 6.73 -29.21
C ALA A 1001 -8.87 6.68 -29.47
N GLU A 1002 -8.45 7.14 -30.65
CA GLU A 1002 -7.03 7.33 -30.94
C GLU A 1002 -6.49 8.62 -30.29
N TRP A 1003 -5.28 8.53 -29.76
CA TRP A 1003 -4.55 9.62 -29.12
C TRP A 1003 -3.12 9.71 -29.62
N SER A 1004 -2.64 10.93 -29.85
CA SER A 1004 -1.21 11.21 -30.08
C SER A 1004 -0.51 11.40 -28.74
N VAL A 1005 0.43 10.50 -28.43
CA VAL A 1005 1.08 10.41 -27.12
C VAL A 1005 2.59 10.25 -27.23
N GLU A 1006 3.28 10.49 -26.11
CA GLU A 1006 4.65 10.04 -25.88
C GLU A 1006 4.66 9.02 -24.74
N HIS A 1007 5.17 7.82 -25.02
CA HIS A 1007 5.38 6.77 -24.03
C HIS A 1007 6.62 7.04 -23.18
N PHE A 1008 6.56 6.68 -21.91
CA PHE A 1008 7.76 6.52 -21.08
C PHE A 1008 8.30 5.09 -21.24
N ARG A 1009 9.28 4.87 -22.12
CA ARG A 1009 9.98 3.59 -22.19
C ARG A 1009 11.09 3.55 -21.14
N ILE A 1010 11.03 2.60 -20.22
CA ILE A 1010 12.00 2.45 -19.13
C ILE A 1010 13.32 1.96 -19.69
N ARG A 1011 14.38 2.76 -19.55
CA ARG A 1011 15.74 2.41 -19.93
C ARG A 1011 16.52 1.83 -18.74
N GLU A 1012 16.39 2.46 -17.58
CA GLU A 1012 17.06 2.05 -16.34
C GLU A 1012 16.07 2.19 -15.17
N MET A 1013 16.18 1.28 -14.20
CA MET A 1013 15.40 1.29 -12.97
C MET A 1013 16.28 0.81 -11.81
N GLU A 1014 16.34 1.58 -10.74
CA GLU A 1014 17.06 1.25 -9.51
C GLU A 1014 16.13 1.34 -8.30
N VAL A 1015 16.30 0.42 -7.35
CA VAL A 1015 15.53 0.38 -6.10
C VAL A 1015 16.47 0.74 -4.94
N SER A 1016 16.06 1.68 -4.10
CA SER A 1016 16.83 2.09 -2.93
C SER A 1016 17.02 0.94 -1.94
N GLY A 1017 18.23 0.83 -1.36
CA GLY A 1017 18.51 -0.11 -0.27
C GLY A 1017 17.88 0.30 1.08
N SER A 1018 17.43 1.55 1.19
CA SER A 1018 16.86 2.14 2.41
C SER A 1018 15.45 2.68 2.17
N ALA A 1019 14.61 2.50 3.18
CA ALA A 1019 13.31 3.13 3.26
C ALA A 1019 13.42 4.66 3.46
N TYR A 1020 12.41 5.38 2.96
CA TYR A 1020 12.24 6.81 3.15
C TYR A 1020 10.76 7.10 3.39
N GLU A 1021 10.42 7.67 4.56
CA GLU A 1021 9.05 8.12 4.89
C GLU A 1021 7.95 7.10 4.55
N GLY A 1022 8.17 5.82 4.86
CA GLY A 1022 7.18 4.76 4.66
C GLY A 1022 7.22 4.03 3.31
N TYR A 1023 8.02 4.48 2.34
CA TYR A 1023 8.18 3.80 1.05
C TYR A 1023 9.65 3.46 0.75
N ILE A 1024 9.89 2.69 -0.30
CA ILE A 1024 11.24 2.40 -0.81
C ILE A 1024 11.42 3.17 -2.13
N PRO A 1025 12.21 4.25 -2.14
CA PRO A 1025 12.38 5.06 -3.34
C PRO A 1025 12.90 4.25 -4.52
N GLN A 1026 12.34 4.52 -5.69
CA GLN A 1026 12.85 4.03 -6.97
C GLN A 1026 13.48 5.17 -7.77
N ARG A 1027 14.39 4.85 -8.69
CA ARG A 1027 14.91 5.81 -9.67
C ARG A 1027 14.70 5.26 -11.06
N PHE A 1028 14.20 6.11 -11.95
CA PHE A 1028 13.94 5.77 -13.34
C PHE A 1028 14.81 6.61 -14.28
N ARG A 1029 15.13 6.03 -15.44
CA ARG A 1029 15.46 6.77 -16.66
C ARG A 1029 14.57 6.27 -17.77
N THR A 1030 13.91 7.20 -18.47
CA THR A 1030 12.98 6.86 -19.55
C THR A 1030 13.32 7.61 -20.84
N ASP A 1031 13.16 6.90 -21.95
CA ASP A 1031 13.19 7.48 -23.29
C ASP A 1031 11.73 7.76 -23.72
N LEU A 1032 11.51 8.92 -24.35
CA LEU A 1032 10.19 9.28 -24.89
C LEU A 1032 10.03 8.70 -26.29
N GLU A 1033 8.92 8.00 -26.52
CA GLU A 1033 8.57 7.48 -27.84
C GLU A 1033 7.21 7.99 -28.28
N THR A 1034 7.18 8.81 -29.33
CA THR A 1034 5.93 9.28 -29.92
C THR A 1034 5.19 8.12 -30.59
N ALA A 1035 3.89 8.01 -30.30
CA ALA A 1035 3.02 7.01 -30.89
C ALA A 1035 1.59 7.54 -31.04
N THR A 1036 0.83 6.88 -31.91
CA THR A 1036 -0.64 6.98 -31.91
C THR A 1036 -1.18 5.71 -31.29
N VAL A 1037 -1.95 5.84 -30.22
CA VAL A 1037 -2.51 4.71 -29.47
C VAL A 1037 -4.01 4.76 -29.45
N GLU A 1038 -4.65 3.61 -29.68
CA GLU A 1038 -6.07 3.46 -29.36
C GLU A 1038 -6.19 3.26 -27.84
N PHE A 1039 -6.78 4.24 -27.17
CA PHE A 1039 -6.96 4.21 -25.72
C PHE A 1039 -8.40 3.78 -25.39
N PRO A 1040 -8.61 2.81 -24.50
CA PRO A 1040 -9.92 2.22 -24.27
C PRO A 1040 -10.88 3.14 -23.51
N ALA A 1041 -12.18 2.91 -23.69
CA ALA A 1041 -13.21 3.44 -22.80
C ALA A 1041 -12.93 3.08 -21.34
N GLY A 1042 -13.26 3.98 -20.41
CA GLY A 1042 -12.97 3.82 -18.99
C GLY A 1042 -11.57 4.29 -18.58
N GLY A 1043 -10.66 4.59 -19.52
CA GLY A 1043 -9.39 5.24 -19.26
C GLY A 1043 -9.56 6.68 -18.76
N TRP A 1044 -8.46 7.29 -18.32
CA TRP A 1044 -8.50 8.60 -17.66
C TRP A 1044 -7.59 9.61 -18.35
N PHE A 1045 -8.04 10.86 -18.44
CA PHE A 1045 -7.29 11.99 -18.97
C PHE A 1045 -7.13 13.07 -17.90
N VAL A 1046 -5.88 13.44 -17.61
CA VAL A 1046 -5.51 14.48 -16.65
C VAL A 1046 -5.05 15.71 -17.45
N PRO A 1047 -5.90 16.73 -17.67
CA PRO A 1047 -5.54 17.91 -18.44
C PRO A 1047 -4.42 18.71 -17.78
N ALA A 1048 -3.47 19.25 -18.55
CA ALA A 1048 -2.51 20.23 -18.05
C ALA A 1048 -3.10 21.66 -17.99
N SER A 1049 -4.25 21.91 -18.63
CA SER A 1049 -4.95 23.20 -18.64
C SER A 1049 -5.74 23.47 -17.36
N GLN A 1050 -5.06 23.41 -16.22
CA GLN A 1050 -5.65 23.59 -14.89
C GLN A 1050 -4.70 24.27 -13.90
N PRO A 1051 -5.20 24.89 -12.82
CA PRO A 1051 -4.37 25.57 -11.82
C PRO A 1051 -3.25 24.70 -11.22
N GLY A 1052 -3.57 23.46 -10.82
CA GLY A 1052 -2.63 22.54 -10.18
C GLY A 1052 -1.74 21.76 -11.14
N ALA A 1053 -1.55 22.22 -12.38
CA ALA A 1053 -0.78 21.46 -13.37
C ALA A 1053 0.69 21.29 -13.01
N ALA A 1054 1.28 22.22 -12.24
CA ALA A 1054 2.65 22.05 -11.74
C ALA A 1054 2.78 20.83 -10.82
N LEU A 1055 1.79 20.58 -9.96
CA LEU A 1055 1.72 19.34 -9.17
C LEU A 1055 1.63 18.09 -10.06
N VAL A 1056 0.80 18.13 -11.12
CA VAL A 1056 0.64 16.99 -12.04
C VAL A 1056 1.99 16.58 -12.63
N PHE A 1057 2.87 17.53 -13.00
CA PHE A 1057 4.18 17.18 -13.53
C PHE A 1057 5.09 16.52 -12.49
N HIS A 1058 5.06 17.01 -11.24
CA HIS A 1058 5.80 16.36 -10.15
C HIS A 1058 5.36 14.91 -9.93
N LEU A 1059 4.05 14.64 -10.01
CA LEU A 1059 3.49 13.32 -9.76
C LEU A 1059 3.65 12.35 -10.96
N MET A 1060 3.57 12.86 -12.20
CA MET A 1060 3.45 12.03 -13.40
C MET A 1060 4.75 11.82 -14.18
N GLU A 1061 5.76 12.69 -14.03
CA GLU A 1061 7.05 12.53 -14.71
C GLU A 1061 7.95 11.55 -13.93
N PRO A 1062 8.30 10.38 -14.49
CA PRO A 1062 8.88 9.28 -13.70
C PRO A 1062 10.26 9.56 -13.11
N GLU A 1063 11.00 10.54 -13.65
CA GLU A 1063 12.29 10.99 -13.12
C GLU A 1063 12.21 12.12 -12.09
N ASP A 1064 11.02 12.70 -11.85
CA ASP A 1064 10.83 13.68 -10.77
C ASP A 1064 10.95 12.97 -9.42
N GLU A 1065 11.69 13.60 -8.50
CA GLU A 1065 12.00 13.07 -7.16
C GLU A 1065 10.76 12.73 -6.32
N ASN A 1066 9.60 13.25 -6.72
CA ASN A 1066 8.32 13.12 -6.03
C ASN A 1066 7.26 12.33 -6.82
N SER A 1067 7.62 11.75 -7.95
CA SER A 1067 6.65 11.08 -8.81
C SER A 1067 6.07 9.81 -8.21
N PHE A 1068 4.89 9.42 -8.71
CA PHE A 1068 4.31 8.11 -8.45
C PHE A 1068 5.27 6.96 -8.77
N ALA A 1069 6.17 7.16 -9.75
CA ALA A 1069 7.20 6.18 -10.05
C ALA A 1069 8.19 6.02 -8.90
N ILE A 1070 8.76 7.12 -8.42
CA ILE A 1070 9.75 7.09 -7.34
C ILE A 1070 9.15 6.60 -6.03
N THR A 1071 7.89 6.90 -5.75
CA THR A 1071 7.23 6.47 -4.50
C THR A 1071 6.82 5.00 -4.48
N GLY A 1072 6.81 4.28 -5.61
CA GLY A 1072 6.46 2.86 -5.61
C GLY A 1072 5.30 2.45 -6.51
N ALA A 1073 4.55 3.40 -7.07
CA ALA A 1073 3.23 3.11 -7.63
C ALA A 1073 3.28 2.19 -8.87
N PHE A 1074 4.42 2.09 -9.58
CA PHE A 1074 4.57 1.21 -10.74
C PHE A 1074 5.33 -0.10 -10.43
N MET A 1075 5.58 -0.44 -9.16
CA MET A 1075 6.44 -1.58 -8.78
C MET A 1075 6.04 -2.93 -9.40
N SER A 1076 4.74 -3.18 -9.59
CA SER A 1076 4.28 -4.44 -10.21
C SER A 1076 4.37 -4.44 -11.74
N GLU A 1077 4.58 -3.28 -12.35
CA GLU A 1077 4.48 -3.10 -13.81
C GLU A 1077 5.78 -2.59 -14.42
N ALA A 1078 6.71 -2.05 -13.63
CA ALA A 1078 7.94 -1.46 -14.14
C ALA A 1078 8.98 -2.55 -14.45
N ARG A 1079 9.47 -2.55 -15.70
CA ARG A 1079 10.52 -3.44 -16.19
C ARG A 1079 11.36 -2.71 -17.22
N VAL A 1080 12.68 -2.88 -17.18
CA VAL A 1080 13.59 -2.32 -18.19
C VAL A 1080 13.18 -2.80 -19.59
N GLY A 1081 13.08 -1.86 -20.52
CA GLY A 1081 12.55 -2.04 -21.87
C GLY A 1081 11.02 -1.90 -21.99
N GLY A 1082 10.29 -1.97 -20.88
CA GLY A 1082 8.84 -1.82 -20.82
C GLY A 1082 8.37 -0.37 -20.87
N ILE A 1083 7.06 -0.19 -21.09
CA ILE A 1083 6.39 1.11 -21.11
C ILE A 1083 5.58 1.26 -19.80
N LEU A 1084 5.63 2.44 -19.18
CA LEU A 1084 4.77 2.77 -18.05
C LEU A 1084 3.31 2.96 -18.49
N PRO A 1085 2.30 2.60 -17.67
CA PRO A 1085 0.88 2.70 -18.01
C PRO A 1085 0.32 4.13 -17.91
N VAL A 1086 1.18 5.10 -18.19
CA VAL A 1086 0.91 6.54 -18.17
C VAL A 1086 1.58 7.14 -19.40
N HIS A 1087 0.87 8.02 -20.09
CA HIS A 1087 1.32 8.58 -21.37
C HIS A 1087 1.20 10.09 -21.38
N ARG A 1088 2.21 10.79 -21.91
CA ARG A 1088 2.15 12.24 -22.14
C ARG A 1088 1.33 12.51 -23.39
N VAL A 1089 0.38 13.42 -23.32
CA VAL A 1089 -0.49 13.76 -24.47
C VAL A 1089 0.09 14.93 -25.23
N VAL A 1090 0.34 14.71 -26.53
CA VAL A 1090 0.84 15.73 -27.45
C VAL A 1090 -0.31 16.58 -27.98
N GLU A 1091 -1.40 15.93 -28.39
CA GLU A 1091 -2.59 16.59 -28.95
C GLU A 1091 -3.87 16.01 -28.34
N ARG A 1092 -4.82 16.90 -28.01
CA ARG A 1092 -6.09 16.51 -27.38
C ARG A 1092 -7.01 15.86 -28.41
N SER A 1093 -7.39 14.60 -28.17
CA SER A 1093 -8.38 13.89 -29.00
C SER A 1093 -9.81 14.42 -28.78
N PRO A 1094 -10.66 14.52 -29.83
CA PRO A 1094 -12.04 15.01 -29.74
C PRO A 1094 -13.03 13.95 -29.20
N VAL A 1095 -12.65 13.19 -28.17
CA VAL A 1095 -13.48 12.13 -27.57
C VAL A 1095 -14.39 12.66 -26.45
N ALA A 1096 -15.57 12.04 -26.33
CA ALA A 1096 -16.53 12.30 -25.26
C ALA A 1096 -15.95 11.88 -23.90
N ARG A 1097 -16.08 12.79 -22.92
CA ARG A 1097 -15.46 12.68 -21.61
C ARG A 1097 -16.39 13.18 -20.53
N GLU A 1098 -16.25 12.60 -19.35
CA GLU A 1098 -16.97 13.03 -18.16
C GLU A 1098 -15.97 13.49 -17.11
N ARG A 1099 -16.19 14.67 -16.52
CA ARG A 1099 -15.36 15.13 -15.42
C ARG A 1099 -15.65 14.30 -14.18
N VAL A 1100 -14.62 13.74 -13.59
CA VAL A 1100 -14.72 13.03 -12.32
C VAL A 1100 -14.73 14.07 -11.21
N ASN A 1101 -15.76 14.02 -10.37
CA ASN A 1101 -15.76 14.83 -9.16
C ASN A 1101 -14.97 14.10 -8.08
N PRO A 1102 -14.16 14.82 -7.28
CA PRO A 1102 -13.54 14.21 -6.11
C PRO A 1102 -14.63 13.58 -5.23
N VAL A 1103 -14.37 12.37 -4.76
CA VAL A 1103 -15.26 11.69 -3.80
C VAL A 1103 -15.08 12.40 -2.46
N VAL A 1104 -15.81 13.50 -2.27
CA VAL A 1104 -15.88 14.17 -0.98
C VAL A 1104 -16.81 13.36 -0.09
N GLY A 1105 -16.22 12.59 0.83
CA GLY A 1105 -16.89 11.94 1.96
C GLY A 1105 -17.13 10.44 1.81
N ARG A 1106 -16.28 9.63 2.44
CA ARG A 1106 -16.72 8.47 3.20
C ARG A 1106 -16.79 8.86 4.68
#